data_AF-A0A3L6RDW0-F1
#
_entry.id   AF-A0A3L6RDW0-F1
#
_cell.length_a   1.000
_cell.length_b   1.000
_cell.length_c   1.000
_cell.angle_alpha   90.00
_cell.angle_beta   90.00
_cell.angle_gamma   90.00
#
_symmetry.space_group_name_H-M   'P 1'
#
loop_
_entity.id
_entity.type
_entity.pdbx_description
1 polymer ?
#
loop_
_entity_poly.entity_id
_entity_poly.type
_entity_poly.pdbx_seq_one_letter_code
_entity_poly.pdbx_strand_id
1 'polypeptide(L)'
;MLRRLSKSPLLPRRRLLPLLLQPRRPCANATPSAAAGEIAPAPATNEVPLGDDLAEESRSRLVRDTCRLLELRDSWNAKREAQLRHLLRVLSPPQVRAVLRAQAQRDARAAFEFFRWAERQWKYRHAPEVFDEMLALLSRTRLHDPARRVMRLMIRRGMRRGPQQFAHLMLSYSRAGKLRSAMRVLQLMQKDGCAPDISICNVAVNVLVVAGRVDKALEFAERMRRVGVDPDVVTYNCLIKGLCGARRVVDALEMIGSMLQNGCPPDKISYFTVMSFLCKEKRVAEVRNLLERMRNDAGLFPDQVTYNMLIHVLAKHGHADEALGFLRESEGKRFRIDEVGYSAIVHSFCLNGRMAEAKEIVSEMISKGCHPDVVTYSAVVDGFCRTGELDQARKMMKHMYKSGCKPNTVTHTALLNGLCKVGKTSEAWELLNKSEEEWWTPSDITYSVVMHGFRREGKLKESCDVVVQMLQKGFFPTTVEINLLIHALCKEGKPAEAKDFMEQCQSKGCSINVVNFTTVIHGFSRQGDLESALSLLDDMYLTNRHPDVVTYTVVVDALGKKGKMKEATDLVQKMLKRGLLPTPVTYRTVIHRYCERGKVEELLILLDKMLARQKFSSAYNQVIEKLCAFGKLSEAYNLLSKVLRTASKRDAQTCHVLIEGFLNRGLPLQSYNVACRMFQRNLIPDLKLCQNVESKLALAGETQAAGKLIIKFVERASKLTGSCAPRKASILITLFSFTLSLITQMFVGHLDEFEPAGASIGNIDIQGLPYGVMLIGQEVDVAVVGQLYARGLLPQLLAFALFCPMQSINYSNWDFQIMLGLSYAASICVGNELGAGHPKVARFSVIVVVMPSITFSVFVTLLVIILSTLYTSSTTVIEAVISLMPLLAFSIFLNGIQPILSGAAIGSGWQAIVAYVNVGAYYLIGLPIGCILGYKTSLGAAGIWWRLIIGVTVQTIALIILTARTNWDNEVEKAMQQLQQTGVVPVNDIIAGPKESTWLTLFWC
;
A
#
# COMPACT_ATOMS: atom_id res chain seq x y z
N MET A 1 8.99 36.14 -0.88
CA MET A 1 8.10 37.20 -1.41
C MET A 1 6.75 37.32 -0.68
N LEU A 2 6.67 36.96 0.62
CA LEU A 2 5.48 37.10 1.47
C LEU A 2 5.77 37.84 2.80
N ARG A 3 6.99 38.40 2.97
CA ARG A 3 7.41 39.19 4.15
C ARG A 3 7.27 40.72 3.99
N ARG A 4 6.64 41.21 2.91
CA ARG A 4 6.49 42.66 2.62
C ARG A 4 5.06 43.20 2.76
N LEU A 5 4.18 42.50 3.48
CA LEU A 5 2.81 42.97 3.76
C LEU A 5 2.58 43.32 5.24
N SER A 6 3.61 43.31 6.09
CA SER A 6 3.49 43.53 7.53
C SER A 6 3.79 44.95 8.03
N LYS A 7 3.94 45.96 7.16
CA LYS A 7 4.20 47.34 7.61
C LYS A 7 3.54 48.39 6.71
N SER A 8 2.38 48.87 7.13
CA SER A 8 1.95 50.27 6.94
C SER A 8 0.72 50.55 7.81
N PRO A 9 0.88 51.14 9.00
CA PRO A 9 -0.14 52.00 9.59
C PRO A 9 -0.04 53.37 8.89
N LEU A 10 -1.16 54.06 8.65
CA LEU A 10 -1.29 55.53 8.57
C LEU A 10 -2.63 55.86 7.90
N LEU A 11 -3.60 56.29 8.69
CA LEU A 11 -4.12 57.66 8.66
C LEU A 11 -4.87 57.94 9.99
N PRO A 12 -4.76 59.17 10.54
CA PRO A 12 -5.07 59.47 11.93
C PRO A 12 -6.55 59.73 12.20
N ARG A 13 -6.93 59.53 13.47
CA ARG A 13 -8.18 59.98 14.08
C ARG A 13 -8.26 61.52 14.07
N ARG A 14 -9.49 62.03 13.83
CA ARG A 14 -10.05 63.34 14.20
C ARG A 14 -9.52 64.59 13.47
N ARG A 15 -10.35 65.13 12.57
CA ARG A 15 -11.13 66.37 12.76
C ARG A 15 -11.83 66.72 11.45
N LEU A 16 -13.16 66.58 11.44
CA LEU A 16 -14.16 67.48 10.80
C LEU A 16 -15.53 66.77 10.86
N LEU A 17 -16.23 66.98 11.97
CA LEU A 17 -17.69 67.07 12.06
C LEU A 17 -17.99 68.57 12.30
N PRO A 18 -19.19 69.14 12.04
CA PRO A 18 -20.49 68.51 11.75
C PRO A 18 -21.28 69.21 10.60
N LEU A 19 -22.58 68.91 10.47
CA LEU A 19 -23.58 69.30 9.42
C LEU A 19 -23.65 68.24 8.31
N LEU A 20 -24.60 67.31 8.28
CA LEU A 20 -26.01 67.41 8.61
C LEU A 20 -26.49 66.14 9.34
N LEU A 21 -26.91 66.33 10.59
CA LEU A 21 -27.95 65.52 11.21
C LEU A 21 -29.25 65.81 10.46
N GLN A 22 -29.96 64.77 10.02
CA GLN A 22 -31.25 64.46 10.63
C GLN A 22 -31.75 63.06 10.24
N PRO A 23 -32.61 62.46 11.09
CA PRO A 23 -32.86 61.03 11.17
C PRO A 23 -34.07 60.62 10.34
N ARG A 24 -34.13 59.36 9.90
CA ARG A 24 -35.42 58.68 9.72
C ARG A 24 -35.42 57.33 10.43
N ARG A 25 -36.44 57.22 11.28
CA ARG A 25 -36.86 56.12 12.14
C ARG A 25 -37.57 55.00 11.31
N PRO A 26 -37.96 53.88 11.93
CA PRO A 26 -38.01 52.55 11.33
C PRO A 26 -39.34 52.31 10.59
N CYS A 27 -39.30 51.49 9.54
CA CYS A 27 -40.50 50.81 9.05
C CYS A 27 -40.49 49.38 9.57
N ALA A 28 -41.29 49.16 10.61
CA ALA A 28 -41.78 47.85 10.98
C ALA A 28 -42.87 47.39 9.98
N ASN A 29 -43.03 46.06 9.91
CA ASN A 29 -44.18 45.32 9.40
C ASN A 29 -44.46 45.34 7.89
N ALA A 30 -43.88 44.37 7.19
CA ALA A 30 -44.61 43.64 6.16
C ALA A 30 -44.38 42.13 6.39
N THR A 31 -45.48 41.41 6.57
CA THR A 31 -45.60 39.96 6.77
C THR A 31 -45.03 39.15 5.61
N PRO A 32 -44.59 37.89 5.86
CA PRO A 32 -43.91 37.06 4.87
C PRO A 32 -44.91 36.46 3.88
N SER A 33 -44.72 36.75 2.60
CA SER A 33 -45.30 35.95 1.51
C SER A 33 -44.38 34.77 1.26
N ALA A 34 -44.92 33.58 1.46
CA ALA A 34 -44.31 32.29 1.22
C ALA A 34 -43.95 32.10 -0.27
N ALA A 35 -42.69 31.74 -0.53
CA ALA A 35 -42.30 30.91 -1.66
C ALA A 35 -40.95 30.24 -1.35
N ALA A 36 -41.01 28.95 -1.04
CA ALA A 36 -39.89 28.04 -0.88
C ALA A 36 -39.31 27.65 -2.25
N GLY A 37 -38.02 27.25 -2.29
CA GLY A 37 -37.48 26.43 -3.38
C GLY A 37 -35.96 26.49 -3.60
N GLU A 38 -35.23 25.61 -2.90
CA GLU A 38 -34.04 24.86 -3.35
C GLU A 38 -32.76 25.57 -3.86
N ILE A 39 -31.64 25.35 -3.16
CA ILE A 39 -30.28 25.48 -3.72
C ILE A 39 -29.45 24.22 -3.42
N ALA A 40 -29.50 23.27 -4.36
CA ALA A 40 -28.39 22.46 -4.87
C ALA A 40 -28.89 21.68 -6.10
N PRO A 41 -28.11 21.37 -7.17
CA PRO A 41 -26.81 21.84 -7.64
C PRO A 41 -26.99 22.92 -8.75
N ALA A 42 -26.04 23.14 -9.66
CA ALA A 42 -26.10 24.19 -10.70
C ALA A 42 -27.50 24.34 -11.36
N PRO A 43 -28.00 25.58 -11.60
CA PRO A 43 -29.39 25.76 -12.02
C PRO A 43 -29.61 25.16 -13.41
N ALA A 44 -30.36 24.07 -13.45
CA ALA A 44 -31.25 23.78 -14.55
C ALA A 44 -32.46 24.70 -14.38
N THR A 45 -32.61 25.61 -15.34
CA THR A 45 -33.85 26.30 -15.78
C THR A 45 -35.08 26.15 -14.88
N ASN A 46 -35.28 27.09 -13.96
CA ASN A 46 -36.62 27.54 -13.60
C ASN A 46 -36.96 28.69 -14.54
N GLU A 47 -37.97 28.46 -15.38
CA GLU A 47 -38.59 29.47 -16.23
C GLU A 47 -39.17 30.56 -15.31
N VAL A 48 -38.61 31.75 -15.40
CA VAL A 48 -39.31 32.99 -15.02
C VAL A 48 -40.53 33.07 -15.95
N PRO A 49 -41.76 33.36 -15.47
CA PRO A 49 -42.88 33.61 -16.36
C PRO A 49 -42.46 34.73 -17.30
N LEU A 50 -42.27 34.38 -18.58
CA LEU A 50 -41.95 35.35 -19.59
C LEU A 50 -43.15 36.31 -19.68
N GLY A 51 -42.87 37.62 -19.66
CA GLY A 51 -43.74 38.52 -20.40
C GLY A 51 -43.80 37.98 -21.83
N ASP A 52 -45.01 37.70 -22.30
CA ASP A 52 -45.30 36.91 -23.51
C ASP A 52 -44.54 37.41 -24.76
N ASP A 53 -44.12 38.67 -24.79
CA ASP A 53 -43.40 39.30 -25.90
C ASP A 53 -41.96 38.78 -26.15
N LEU A 54 -41.30 38.13 -25.16
CA LEU A 54 -39.89 37.68 -25.28
C LEU A 54 -39.73 36.18 -25.59
N ALA A 55 -40.81 35.39 -25.47
CA ALA A 55 -40.82 33.96 -25.78
C ALA A 55 -40.86 33.69 -27.29
N GLU A 56 -41.51 34.58 -28.05
CA GLU A 56 -41.67 34.47 -29.50
C GLU A 56 -40.33 34.54 -30.26
N GLU A 57 -39.37 35.37 -29.84
CA GLU A 57 -38.09 35.52 -30.54
C GLU A 57 -37.17 34.28 -30.42
N SER A 58 -37.26 33.53 -29.32
CA SER A 58 -36.49 32.29 -29.11
C SER A 58 -36.94 31.13 -30.02
N ARG A 59 -38.19 31.18 -30.49
CA ARG A 59 -38.77 30.22 -31.44
C ARG A 59 -38.55 30.61 -32.89
N SER A 60 -37.96 31.79 -33.15
CA SER A 60 -37.65 32.28 -34.48
C SER A 60 -36.81 31.27 -35.26
N ARG A 61 -37.28 30.91 -36.46
CA ARG A 61 -36.62 30.00 -37.40
C ARG A 61 -35.15 30.39 -37.63
N LEU A 62 -34.87 31.70 -37.63
CA LEU A 62 -33.54 32.27 -37.80
C LEU A 62 -32.56 31.92 -36.67
N VAL A 63 -33.00 31.90 -35.41
CA VAL A 63 -32.16 31.52 -34.25
C VAL A 63 -31.82 30.03 -34.30
N ARG A 64 -32.78 29.20 -34.74
CA ARG A 64 -32.57 27.74 -34.89
C ARG A 64 -31.60 27.41 -36.03
N ASP A 65 -31.75 28.07 -37.18
CA ASP A 65 -30.90 27.84 -38.35
C ASP A 65 -29.47 28.37 -38.12
N THR A 66 -29.32 29.48 -37.40
CA THR A 66 -28.00 29.98 -36.98
C THR A 66 -27.34 29.05 -35.96
N CYS A 67 -28.07 28.49 -35.01
CA CYS A 67 -27.54 27.49 -34.08
C CYS A 67 -27.07 26.21 -34.80
N ARG A 68 -27.86 25.70 -35.76
CA ARG A 68 -27.49 24.55 -36.60
C ARG A 68 -26.20 24.77 -37.38
N LEU A 69 -25.98 25.98 -37.90
CA LEU A 69 -24.73 26.31 -38.59
C LEU A 69 -23.52 26.39 -37.66
N LEU A 70 -23.72 26.82 -36.41
CA LEU A 70 -22.66 26.87 -35.40
C LEU A 70 -22.28 25.46 -34.89
N GLU A 71 -23.17 24.47 -35.05
CA GLU A 71 -22.98 23.08 -34.61
C GLU A 71 -22.18 22.21 -35.60
N LEU A 72 -21.99 22.66 -36.83
CA LEU A 72 -21.18 21.92 -37.81
C LEU A 72 -19.71 21.85 -37.32
N ARG A 73 -19.09 20.67 -37.41
CA ARG A 73 -17.77 20.37 -36.80
C ARG A 73 -16.55 21.04 -37.44
N ASP A 74 -16.67 21.71 -38.59
CA ASP A 74 -15.53 22.45 -39.17
C ASP A 74 -15.07 23.63 -38.29
N SER A 75 -13.81 24.04 -38.48
CA SER A 75 -13.26 25.25 -37.87
C SER A 75 -14.01 26.52 -38.32
N TRP A 76 -13.94 27.58 -37.51
CA TRP A 76 -14.51 28.89 -37.86
C TRP A 76 -13.83 29.44 -39.13
N ASN A 77 -14.52 29.36 -40.26
CA ASN A 77 -13.98 29.63 -41.59
C ASN A 77 -14.72 30.78 -42.30
N ALA A 78 -14.07 31.44 -43.27
CA ALA A 78 -14.66 32.55 -44.04
C ALA A 78 -15.99 32.20 -44.74
N LYS A 79 -16.16 30.94 -45.16
CA LYS A 79 -17.41 30.41 -45.75
C LYS A 79 -18.58 30.44 -44.76
N ARG A 80 -18.34 30.13 -43.48
CA ARG A 80 -19.35 30.22 -42.42
C ARG A 80 -19.70 31.65 -42.08
N GLU A 81 -18.71 32.53 -42.03
CA GLU A 81 -18.98 33.96 -41.86
C GLU A 81 -19.85 34.53 -43.00
N ALA A 82 -19.65 34.08 -44.24
CA ALA A 82 -20.47 34.47 -45.38
C ALA A 82 -21.91 33.96 -45.26
N GLN A 83 -22.12 32.71 -44.83
CA GLN A 83 -23.44 32.13 -44.58
C GLN A 83 -24.17 32.83 -43.42
N LEU A 84 -23.45 33.19 -42.34
CA LEU A 84 -23.99 33.98 -41.24
C LEU A 84 -24.41 35.38 -41.68
N ARG A 85 -23.64 36.05 -42.56
CA ARG A 85 -24.04 37.35 -43.15
C ARG A 85 -25.28 37.23 -44.04
N HIS A 86 -25.42 36.11 -44.76
CA HIS A 86 -26.61 35.87 -45.58
C HIS A 86 -27.87 35.68 -44.74
N LEU A 87 -27.77 34.95 -43.62
CA LEU A 87 -28.89 34.67 -42.71
C LEU A 87 -29.23 35.84 -41.79
N LEU A 88 -28.23 36.58 -41.32
CA LEU A 88 -28.38 37.68 -40.36
C LEU A 88 -28.03 39.02 -41.05
N ARG A 89 -28.88 39.46 -41.98
CA ARG A 89 -28.70 40.72 -42.72
C ARG A 89 -28.75 41.96 -41.82
N VAL A 90 -29.56 41.94 -40.78
CA VAL A 90 -29.63 42.96 -39.72
C VAL A 90 -29.55 42.24 -38.38
N LEU A 91 -28.54 42.60 -37.57
CA LEU A 91 -28.35 42.04 -36.24
C LEU A 91 -29.03 42.93 -35.20
N SER A 92 -29.90 42.35 -34.38
CA SER A 92 -30.46 43.00 -33.20
C SER A 92 -29.87 42.40 -31.91
N PRO A 93 -29.64 43.22 -30.86
CA PRO A 93 -29.16 42.71 -29.57
C PRO A 93 -29.98 41.56 -28.95
N PRO A 94 -31.33 41.55 -28.99
CA PRO A 94 -32.10 40.43 -28.44
C PRO A 94 -31.91 39.13 -29.23
N GLN A 95 -31.78 39.19 -30.56
CA GLN A 95 -31.47 38.01 -31.40
C GLN A 95 -30.09 37.44 -31.06
N VAL A 96 -29.07 38.27 -30.88
CA VAL A 96 -27.73 37.82 -30.48
C VAL A 96 -27.77 37.20 -29.08
N ARG A 97 -28.50 37.80 -28.14
CA ARG A 97 -28.71 37.23 -26.80
C ARG A 97 -29.41 35.87 -26.85
N ALA A 98 -30.42 35.71 -27.70
CA ALA A 98 -31.14 34.45 -27.88
C ALA A 98 -30.24 33.34 -28.46
N VAL A 99 -29.41 33.66 -29.45
CA VAL A 99 -28.42 32.71 -30.01
C VAL A 99 -27.39 32.30 -28.95
N LEU A 100 -26.88 33.22 -28.13
CA LEU A 100 -25.93 32.91 -27.05
C LEU A 100 -26.56 32.01 -25.98
N ARG A 101 -27.82 32.26 -25.60
CA ARG A 101 -28.58 31.39 -24.68
C ARG A 101 -28.79 29.99 -25.25
N ALA A 102 -29.19 29.89 -26.51
CA ALA A 102 -29.40 28.59 -27.18
C ALA A 102 -28.09 27.79 -27.28
N GLN A 103 -26.96 28.46 -27.51
CA GLN A 103 -25.63 27.84 -27.55
C GLN A 103 -25.06 27.54 -26.16
N ALA A 104 -25.71 27.97 -25.08
CA ALA A 104 -25.15 27.89 -23.73
C ALA A 104 -24.89 26.47 -23.20
N GLN A 105 -25.59 25.48 -23.76
CA GLN A 105 -25.46 24.07 -23.39
C GLN A 105 -24.61 23.24 -24.37
N ARG A 106 -24.24 23.80 -25.54
CA ARG A 106 -23.66 23.04 -26.66
C ARG A 106 -22.18 23.33 -26.86
N ASP A 107 -21.82 24.53 -27.28
CA ASP A 107 -20.41 24.92 -27.49
C ASP A 107 -20.13 26.40 -27.16
N ALA A 108 -19.43 26.62 -26.06
CA ALA A 108 -19.05 27.96 -25.61
C ALA A 108 -17.93 28.61 -26.44
N ARG A 109 -17.14 27.84 -27.22
CA ARG A 109 -16.12 28.42 -28.12
C ARG A 109 -16.77 28.99 -29.38
N ALA A 110 -17.69 28.23 -29.98
CA ALA A 110 -18.47 28.70 -31.12
C ALA A 110 -19.29 29.96 -30.75
N ALA A 111 -19.90 29.98 -29.55
CA ALA A 111 -20.59 31.15 -29.03
C ALA A 111 -19.66 32.38 -28.91
N PHE A 112 -18.40 32.19 -28.50
CA PHE A 112 -17.41 33.27 -28.42
C PHE A 112 -16.95 33.81 -29.76
N GLU A 113 -16.71 32.94 -30.73
CA GLU A 113 -16.39 33.41 -32.08
C GLU A 113 -17.61 34.09 -32.74
N PHE A 114 -18.83 33.62 -32.50
CA PHE A 114 -20.05 34.30 -32.93
C PHE A 114 -20.20 35.68 -32.29
N PHE A 115 -19.98 35.82 -30.98
CA PHE A 115 -19.99 37.10 -30.28
C PHE A 115 -18.98 38.09 -30.89
N ARG A 116 -17.78 37.61 -31.23
CA ARG A 116 -16.73 38.40 -31.87
C ARG A 116 -17.07 38.77 -33.31
N TRP A 117 -17.68 37.86 -34.07
CA TRP A 117 -18.13 38.12 -35.42
C TRP A 117 -19.25 39.16 -35.47
N ALA A 118 -20.21 39.08 -34.54
CA ALA A 118 -21.28 40.07 -34.40
C ALA A 118 -20.69 41.46 -34.11
N GLU A 119 -19.68 41.54 -33.24
CA GLU A 119 -18.97 42.79 -32.91
C GLU A 119 -18.32 43.46 -34.14
N ARG A 120 -17.87 42.68 -35.13
CA ARG A 120 -17.21 43.20 -36.34
C ARG A 120 -18.18 43.82 -37.35
N GLN A 121 -19.49 43.66 -37.18
CA GLN A 121 -20.46 44.17 -38.14
C GLN A 121 -20.63 45.70 -37.98
N TRP A 122 -20.44 46.43 -39.07
CA TRP A 122 -20.32 47.90 -39.09
C TRP A 122 -21.50 48.67 -38.47
N LYS A 123 -22.70 48.08 -38.45
CA LYS A 123 -23.93 48.69 -37.91
C LYS A 123 -24.38 48.18 -36.55
N TYR A 124 -23.66 47.22 -35.97
CA TYR A 124 -24.10 46.53 -34.75
C TYR A 124 -23.19 46.84 -33.56
N ARG A 125 -23.80 47.09 -32.40
CA ARG A 125 -23.11 47.21 -31.12
C ARG A 125 -23.79 46.32 -30.09
N HIS A 126 -22.98 45.57 -29.35
CA HIS A 126 -23.46 44.75 -28.24
C HIS A 126 -24.04 45.65 -27.14
N ALA A 127 -25.29 45.38 -26.77
CA ALA A 127 -25.92 45.96 -25.60
C ALA A 127 -25.40 45.29 -24.31
N PRO A 128 -25.51 45.95 -23.13
CA PRO A 128 -25.02 45.41 -21.85
C PRO A 128 -25.52 43.99 -21.54
N GLU A 129 -26.76 43.68 -21.90
CA GLU A 129 -27.41 42.39 -21.66
C GLU A 129 -26.69 41.25 -22.41
N VAL A 130 -26.13 41.55 -23.59
CA VAL A 130 -25.38 40.56 -24.40
C VAL A 130 -24.02 40.26 -23.77
N PHE A 131 -23.37 41.25 -23.16
CA PHE A 131 -22.13 41.05 -22.41
C PHE A 131 -22.35 40.21 -21.15
N ASP A 132 -23.43 40.46 -20.43
CA ASP A 132 -23.76 39.74 -19.19
C ASP A 132 -24.12 38.29 -19.47
N GLU A 133 -24.92 38.02 -20.51
CA GLU A 133 -25.24 36.68 -20.96
C GLU A 133 -23.97 35.92 -21.39
N MET A 134 -23.07 36.62 -22.09
CA MET A 134 -21.81 36.03 -22.53
C MET A 134 -20.87 35.70 -21.36
N LEU A 135 -20.76 36.60 -20.39
CA LEU A 135 -19.98 36.34 -19.16
C LEU A 135 -20.60 35.24 -18.32
N ALA A 136 -21.93 35.18 -18.22
CA ALA A 136 -22.66 34.12 -17.54
C ALA A 136 -22.38 32.75 -18.19
N LEU A 137 -22.43 32.67 -19.52
CA LEU A 137 -22.07 31.47 -20.28
C LEU A 137 -20.62 31.06 -20.01
N LEU A 138 -19.67 31.99 -20.18
CA LEU A 138 -18.25 31.71 -19.99
C LEU A 138 -17.92 31.32 -18.55
N SER A 139 -18.65 31.85 -17.57
CA SER A 139 -18.47 31.51 -16.16
C SER A 139 -18.63 30.01 -15.91
N ARG A 140 -19.56 29.34 -16.61
CA ARG A 140 -19.85 27.90 -16.49
C ARG A 140 -18.76 27.01 -17.10
N THR A 141 -17.86 27.60 -17.88
CA THR A 141 -16.80 26.88 -18.61
C THR A 141 -15.42 27.06 -17.98
N ARG A 142 -14.41 26.34 -18.51
CA ARG A 142 -12.99 26.49 -18.13
C ARG A 142 -12.27 27.59 -18.94
N LEU A 143 -12.98 28.31 -19.80
CA LEU A 143 -12.44 29.29 -20.76
C LEU A 143 -12.31 30.69 -20.13
N HIS A 144 -11.25 30.88 -19.35
CA HIS A 144 -10.97 32.14 -18.66
C HIS A 144 -10.39 33.26 -19.57
N ASP A 145 -9.66 32.90 -20.63
CA ASP A 145 -9.08 33.90 -21.55
C ASP A 145 -10.14 34.66 -22.37
N PRO A 146 -11.16 33.98 -22.95
CA PRO A 146 -12.33 34.65 -23.51
C PRO A 146 -13.04 35.57 -22.51
N ALA A 147 -13.31 35.11 -21.28
CA ALA A 147 -13.99 35.92 -20.26
C ALA A 147 -13.19 37.19 -19.92
N ARG A 148 -11.87 37.09 -19.79
CA ARG A 148 -10.98 38.24 -19.59
C ARG A 148 -10.98 39.20 -20.79
N ARG A 149 -11.15 38.70 -22.02
CA ARG A 149 -11.24 39.54 -23.22
C ARG A 149 -12.56 40.30 -23.26
N VAL A 150 -13.69 39.64 -22.97
CA VAL A 150 -15.01 40.28 -22.88
C VAL A 150 -14.99 41.40 -21.83
N MET A 151 -14.44 41.16 -20.64
CA MET A 151 -14.29 42.19 -19.60
C MET A 151 -13.42 43.38 -20.05
N ARG A 152 -12.36 43.15 -20.83
CA ARG A 152 -11.53 44.23 -21.39
C ARG A 152 -12.26 45.03 -22.48
N LEU A 153 -13.11 44.38 -23.28
CA LEU A 153 -13.94 45.05 -24.28
C LEU A 153 -14.98 45.96 -23.62
N MET A 154 -15.58 45.54 -22.50
CA MET A 154 -16.48 46.38 -21.71
C MET A 154 -15.77 47.66 -21.20
N ILE A 155 -14.52 47.54 -20.72
CA ILE A 155 -13.71 48.69 -20.27
C ILE A 155 -13.47 49.67 -21.43
N ARG A 156 -13.05 49.16 -22.60
CA ARG A 156 -12.81 50.00 -23.79
C ARG A 156 -14.04 50.76 -24.25
N ARG A 157 -15.24 50.22 -23.98
CA ARG A 157 -16.51 50.86 -24.33
C ARG A 157 -17.08 51.76 -23.23
N GLY A 158 -16.36 51.93 -22.12
CA GLY A 158 -16.80 52.79 -21.01
C GLY A 158 -18.03 52.24 -20.25
N MET A 159 -18.29 50.93 -20.33
CA MET A 159 -19.46 50.33 -19.68
C MET A 159 -19.21 50.15 -18.18
N ARG A 160 -20.19 50.50 -17.34
CA ARG A 160 -20.13 50.24 -15.88
C ARG A 160 -20.19 48.74 -15.63
N ARG A 161 -19.29 48.24 -14.78
CA ARG A 161 -19.22 46.83 -14.38
C ARG A 161 -19.75 46.71 -12.96
N GLY A 162 -20.75 45.86 -12.77
CA GLY A 162 -21.26 45.52 -11.46
C GLY A 162 -20.50 44.35 -10.83
N PRO A 163 -20.79 44.05 -9.56
CA PRO A 163 -20.19 42.90 -8.85
C PRO A 163 -20.46 41.56 -9.53
N GLN A 164 -21.61 41.39 -10.19
CA GLN A 164 -22.01 40.17 -10.89
C GLN A 164 -21.08 39.82 -12.06
N GLN A 165 -20.65 40.80 -12.86
CA GLN A 165 -19.71 40.57 -13.97
C GLN A 165 -18.33 40.15 -13.46
N PHE A 166 -17.88 40.73 -12.34
CA PHE A 166 -16.64 40.30 -11.68
C PHE A 166 -16.78 38.89 -11.07
N ALA A 167 -17.94 38.55 -10.51
CA ALA A 167 -18.24 37.20 -10.03
C ALA A 167 -18.15 36.14 -11.14
N HIS A 168 -18.74 36.41 -12.31
CA HIS A 168 -18.64 35.53 -13.49
C HIS A 168 -17.19 35.32 -13.95
N LEU A 169 -16.39 36.40 -13.99
CA LEU A 169 -14.96 36.31 -14.31
C LEU A 169 -14.22 35.45 -13.27
N MET A 170 -14.48 35.66 -11.99
CA MET A 170 -13.86 34.91 -10.89
C MET A 170 -14.18 33.40 -10.96
N LEU A 171 -15.44 33.04 -11.27
CA LEU A 171 -15.85 31.65 -11.49
C LEU A 171 -15.14 30.99 -12.67
N SER A 172 -14.96 31.70 -13.79
CA SER A 172 -14.22 31.18 -14.95
C SER A 172 -12.76 30.86 -14.61
N TYR A 173 -12.11 31.70 -13.80
CA TYR A 173 -10.75 31.45 -13.31
C TYR A 173 -10.67 30.28 -12.32
N SER A 174 -11.68 30.14 -11.45
CA SER A 174 -11.78 29.03 -10.50
C SER A 174 -11.90 27.69 -11.22
N ARG A 175 -12.82 27.57 -12.18
CA ARG A 175 -13.02 26.35 -12.98
C ARG A 175 -11.80 25.97 -13.83
N ALA A 176 -10.98 26.96 -14.21
CA ALA A 176 -9.69 26.75 -14.87
C ALA A 176 -8.54 26.38 -13.92
N GLY A 177 -8.80 26.25 -12.60
CA GLY A 177 -7.79 25.93 -11.58
C GLY A 177 -6.86 27.09 -11.21
N LYS A 178 -7.13 28.32 -11.68
CA LYS A 178 -6.26 29.50 -11.47
C LYS A 178 -6.69 30.33 -10.25
N LEU A 179 -6.63 29.75 -9.06
CA LEU A 179 -7.08 30.39 -7.80
C LEU A 179 -6.49 31.78 -7.54
N ARG A 180 -5.17 31.95 -7.75
CA ARG A 180 -4.49 33.25 -7.54
C ARG A 180 -5.03 34.35 -8.45
N SER A 181 -5.42 33.99 -9.68
CA SER A 181 -6.01 34.95 -10.62
C SER A 181 -7.46 35.23 -10.26
N ALA A 182 -8.22 34.23 -9.80
CA ALA A 182 -9.58 34.41 -9.31
C ALA A 182 -9.63 35.40 -8.13
N MET A 183 -8.79 35.23 -7.11
CA MET A 183 -8.76 36.15 -5.96
C MET A 183 -8.25 37.56 -6.30
N ARG A 184 -7.42 37.71 -7.34
CA ARG A 184 -7.01 39.03 -7.84
C ARG A 184 -8.16 39.82 -8.46
N VAL A 185 -9.26 39.17 -8.85
CA VAL A 185 -10.43 39.86 -9.40
C VAL A 185 -11.04 40.82 -8.37
N LEU A 186 -11.03 40.48 -7.08
CA LEU A 186 -11.49 41.38 -6.02
C LEU A 186 -10.66 42.68 -5.94
N GLN A 187 -9.34 42.58 -6.16
CA GLN A 187 -8.46 43.76 -6.22
C GLN A 187 -8.71 44.60 -7.48
N LEU A 188 -9.01 43.94 -8.61
CA LEU A 188 -9.38 44.64 -9.85
C LEU A 188 -10.68 45.41 -9.66
N MET A 189 -11.68 44.79 -9.02
CA MET A 189 -12.96 45.43 -8.71
C MET A 189 -12.80 46.66 -7.79
N GLN A 190 -11.96 46.57 -6.76
CA GLN A 190 -11.65 47.70 -5.88
C GLN A 190 -10.95 48.85 -6.62
N LYS A 191 -10.02 48.55 -7.54
CA LYS A 191 -9.37 49.56 -8.39
C LYS A 191 -10.33 50.27 -9.33
N ASP A 192 -11.38 49.56 -9.75
CA ASP A 192 -12.45 50.10 -10.60
C ASP A 192 -13.51 50.88 -9.79
N GLY A 193 -13.34 51.02 -8.46
CA GLY A 193 -14.22 51.79 -7.59
C GLY A 193 -15.52 51.07 -7.20
N CYS A 194 -15.64 49.77 -7.45
CA CYS A 194 -16.82 48.99 -7.12
C CYS A 194 -16.69 48.35 -5.73
N ALA A 195 -17.64 48.65 -4.83
CA ALA A 195 -17.68 48.02 -3.51
C ALA A 195 -18.09 46.54 -3.62
N PRO A 196 -17.50 45.64 -2.80
CA PRO A 196 -17.92 44.24 -2.74
C PRO A 196 -19.31 44.12 -2.16
N ASP A 197 -20.16 43.35 -2.82
CA ASP A 197 -21.47 42.94 -2.32
C ASP A 197 -21.42 41.54 -1.68
N ILE A 198 -22.52 41.12 -1.05
CA ILE A 198 -22.65 39.77 -0.48
C ILE A 198 -22.46 38.71 -1.58
N SER A 199 -22.96 38.96 -2.79
CA SER A 199 -22.91 37.99 -3.90
C SER A 199 -21.46 37.65 -4.32
N ILE A 200 -20.59 38.65 -4.50
CA ILE A 200 -19.20 38.40 -4.89
C ILE A 200 -18.39 37.81 -3.74
N CYS A 201 -18.71 38.16 -2.50
CA CYS A 201 -18.12 37.54 -1.30
C CYS A 201 -18.48 36.05 -1.22
N ASN A 202 -19.74 35.68 -1.45
CA ASN A 202 -20.19 34.28 -1.49
C ASN A 202 -19.48 33.49 -2.60
N VAL A 203 -19.31 34.10 -3.78
CA VAL A 203 -18.53 33.49 -4.87
C VAL A 203 -17.07 33.35 -4.47
N ALA A 204 -16.46 34.32 -3.78
CA ALA A 204 -15.07 34.25 -3.35
C ALA A 204 -14.85 33.13 -2.33
N VAL A 205 -15.76 33.00 -1.35
CA VAL A 205 -15.80 31.89 -0.39
C VAL A 205 -15.92 30.55 -1.13
N ASN A 206 -16.88 30.43 -2.05
CA ASN A 206 -17.08 29.21 -2.84
C ASN A 206 -15.84 28.86 -3.68
N VAL A 207 -15.17 29.83 -4.30
CA VAL A 207 -13.93 29.62 -5.06
C VAL A 207 -12.79 29.10 -4.18
N LEU A 208 -12.64 29.62 -2.96
CA LEU A 208 -11.65 29.12 -1.99
C LEU A 208 -11.97 27.69 -1.53
N VAL A 209 -13.25 27.40 -1.31
CA VAL A 209 -13.75 26.08 -0.93
C VAL A 209 -13.52 25.05 -2.04
N VAL A 210 -13.89 25.36 -3.29
CA VAL A 210 -13.70 24.47 -4.46
C VAL A 210 -12.22 24.18 -4.70
N ALA A 211 -11.34 25.13 -4.38
CA ALA A 211 -9.89 24.94 -4.47
C ALA A 211 -9.28 24.20 -3.26
N GLY A 212 -10.10 23.73 -2.30
CA GLY A 212 -9.67 22.99 -1.12
C GLY A 212 -8.94 23.85 -0.07
N ARG A 213 -9.11 25.17 -0.08
CA ARG A 213 -8.42 26.11 0.83
C ARG A 213 -9.39 26.67 1.88
N VAL A 214 -9.92 25.78 2.71
CA VAL A 214 -10.99 26.08 3.66
C VAL A 214 -10.57 27.08 4.75
N ASP A 215 -9.35 26.99 5.29
CA ASP A 215 -8.85 27.94 6.30
C ASP A 215 -8.89 29.39 5.78
N LYS A 216 -8.49 29.58 4.52
CA LYS A 216 -8.54 30.90 3.88
C LYS A 216 -9.96 31.37 3.62
N ALA A 217 -10.90 30.45 3.44
CA ALA A 217 -12.32 30.77 3.29
C ALA A 217 -12.90 31.26 4.62
N LEU A 218 -12.55 30.61 5.75
CA LEU A 218 -12.92 31.05 7.10
C LEU A 218 -12.34 32.42 7.43
N GLU A 219 -11.03 32.61 7.21
CA GLU A 219 -10.37 33.91 7.38
C GLU A 219 -11.03 35.00 6.52
N PHE A 220 -11.45 34.66 5.29
CA PHE A 220 -12.12 35.61 4.40
C PHE A 220 -13.51 35.98 4.93
N ALA A 221 -14.28 35.02 5.47
CA ALA A 221 -15.60 35.28 6.05
C ALA A 221 -15.54 36.15 7.32
N GLU A 222 -14.53 35.97 8.17
CA GLU A 222 -14.30 36.90 9.29
C GLU A 222 -13.98 38.31 8.78
N ARG A 223 -13.18 38.40 7.71
CA ARG A 223 -12.80 39.68 7.12
C ARG A 223 -13.98 40.37 6.46
N MET A 224 -14.90 39.62 5.87
CA MET A 224 -16.17 40.11 5.33
C MET A 224 -16.98 40.81 6.43
N ARG A 225 -17.10 40.18 7.60
CA ARG A 225 -17.77 40.76 8.78
C ARG A 225 -17.08 42.05 9.28
N ARG A 226 -15.75 42.08 9.32
CA ARG A 226 -14.98 43.30 9.73
C ARG A 226 -15.20 44.49 8.78
N VAL A 227 -15.53 44.24 7.52
CA VAL A 227 -15.80 45.26 6.49
C VAL A 227 -17.26 45.73 6.53
N GLY A 228 -18.10 45.14 7.40
CA GLY A 228 -19.53 45.48 7.54
C GLY A 228 -20.44 44.76 6.56
N VAL A 229 -19.97 43.64 5.97
CA VAL A 229 -20.81 42.74 5.17
C VAL A 229 -21.08 41.50 6.01
N ASP A 230 -22.31 41.31 6.46
CA ASP A 230 -22.65 40.17 7.31
C ASP A 230 -22.82 38.88 6.47
N PRO A 231 -22.22 37.75 6.88
CA PRO A 231 -22.42 36.46 6.23
C PRO A 231 -23.89 36.05 6.25
N ASP A 232 -24.41 35.65 5.10
CA ASP A 232 -25.77 35.09 4.96
C ASP A 232 -25.76 33.55 5.09
N VAL A 233 -26.96 32.95 5.07
CA VAL A 233 -27.13 31.48 5.11
C VAL A 233 -26.36 30.79 3.98
N VAL A 234 -26.29 31.40 2.79
CA VAL A 234 -25.54 30.88 1.64
C VAL A 234 -24.04 30.85 1.92
N THR A 235 -23.50 31.87 2.59
CA THR A 235 -22.10 31.94 3.00
C THR A 235 -21.77 30.79 3.93
N TYR A 236 -22.58 30.60 4.97
CA TYR A 236 -22.39 29.51 5.94
C TYR A 236 -22.53 28.13 5.29
N ASN A 237 -23.53 27.92 4.43
CA ASN A 237 -23.69 26.65 3.69
C ASN A 237 -22.49 26.35 2.79
N CYS A 238 -21.88 27.36 2.16
CA CYS A 238 -20.64 27.19 1.40
C CYS A 238 -19.45 26.79 2.28
N LEU A 239 -19.31 27.41 3.45
CA LEU A 239 -18.25 27.09 4.41
C LEU A 239 -18.43 25.69 5.02
N ILE A 240 -19.65 25.36 5.46
CA ILE A 240 -20.02 24.03 5.95
C ILE A 240 -19.70 22.97 4.90
N LYS A 241 -20.10 23.17 3.64
CA LYS A 241 -19.75 22.27 2.53
C LYS A 241 -18.24 22.12 2.36
N GLY A 242 -17.49 23.21 2.51
CA GLY A 242 -16.03 23.18 2.46
C GLY A 242 -15.39 22.42 3.61
N LEU A 243 -15.85 22.65 4.84
CA LEU A 243 -15.42 21.95 6.05
C LEU A 243 -15.70 20.45 5.95
N CYS A 244 -16.91 20.08 5.49
CA CYS A 244 -17.26 18.71 5.15
C CYS A 244 -16.31 18.13 4.10
N GLY A 245 -16.06 18.83 2.98
CA GLY A 245 -15.12 18.39 1.95
C GLY A 245 -13.68 18.20 2.45
N ALA A 246 -13.25 18.95 3.47
CA ALA A 246 -11.97 18.82 4.14
C ALA A 246 -11.96 17.82 5.32
N ARG A 247 -13.06 17.08 5.52
CA ARG A 247 -13.28 16.12 6.62
C ARG A 247 -13.23 16.72 8.04
N ARG A 248 -13.43 18.03 8.18
CA ARG A 248 -13.51 18.74 9.48
C ARG A 248 -14.96 18.88 9.91
N VAL A 249 -15.56 17.75 10.27
CA VAL A 249 -17.00 17.67 10.58
C VAL A 249 -17.35 18.37 11.89
N VAL A 250 -16.49 18.29 12.90
CA VAL A 250 -16.71 18.91 14.22
C VAL A 250 -16.90 20.42 14.05
N ASP A 251 -15.97 21.07 13.35
CA ASP A 251 -16.04 22.49 13.02
C ASP A 251 -17.30 22.86 12.21
N ALA A 252 -17.79 21.95 11.37
CA ALA A 252 -19.04 22.16 10.63
C ALA A 252 -20.28 22.09 11.55
N LEU A 253 -20.28 21.20 12.54
CA LEU A 253 -21.33 21.10 13.56
C LEU A 253 -21.33 22.30 14.51
N GLU A 254 -20.14 22.76 14.91
CA GLU A 254 -19.95 24.00 15.68
C GLU A 254 -20.42 25.21 14.88
N MET A 255 -20.13 25.25 13.58
CA MET A 255 -20.59 26.32 12.70
C MET A 255 -22.12 26.41 12.66
N ILE A 256 -22.84 25.29 12.53
CA ILE A 256 -24.31 25.26 12.62
C ILE A 256 -24.80 25.80 13.97
N GLY A 257 -24.17 25.41 15.08
CA GLY A 257 -24.52 25.94 16.40
C GLY A 257 -24.27 27.45 16.53
N SER A 258 -23.20 27.94 15.92
CA SER A 258 -22.83 29.37 15.94
C SER A 258 -23.71 30.24 15.02
N MET A 259 -24.41 29.66 14.04
CA MET A 259 -25.25 30.42 13.10
C MET A 259 -26.34 31.22 13.83
N LEU A 260 -27.01 30.60 14.81
CA LEU A 260 -28.04 31.25 15.62
C LEU A 260 -27.49 32.44 16.42
N GLN A 261 -26.31 32.28 17.02
CA GLN A 261 -25.62 33.34 17.78
C GLN A 261 -25.17 34.51 16.90
N ASN A 262 -24.91 34.24 15.62
CA ASN A 262 -24.53 35.24 14.62
C ASN A 262 -25.73 35.93 13.96
N GLY A 263 -26.97 35.67 14.42
CA GLY A 263 -28.18 36.32 13.91
C GLY A 263 -28.73 35.74 12.60
N CYS A 264 -28.26 34.56 12.17
CA CYS A 264 -28.74 33.87 10.96
C CYS A 264 -29.18 32.45 11.32
N PRO A 265 -30.48 32.14 11.45
CA PRO A 265 -30.92 30.79 11.79
C PRO A 265 -30.56 29.78 10.68
N PRO A 266 -30.13 28.56 11.03
CA PRO A 266 -29.83 27.52 10.04
C PRO A 266 -31.08 27.09 9.29
N ASP A 267 -30.97 26.90 7.97
CA ASP A 267 -32.04 26.38 7.11
C ASP A 267 -31.98 24.86 6.97
N LYS A 268 -33.02 24.25 6.38
CA LYS A 268 -33.02 22.81 6.06
C LYS A 268 -31.79 22.40 5.26
N ILE A 269 -31.34 23.25 4.33
CA ILE A 269 -30.17 23.01 3.47
C ILE A 269 -28.86 22.94 4.30
N SER A 270 -28.74 23.73 5.37
CA SER A 270 -27.61 23.71 6.31
C SER A 270 -27.45 22.32 6.94
N TYR A 271 -28.54 21.80 7.50
CA TYR A 271 -28.58 20.46 8.07
C TYR A 271 -28.37 19.38 7.02
N PHE A 272 -29.03 19.47 5.85
CA PHE A 272 -28.86 18.50 4.77
C PHE A 272 -27.44 18.46 4.22
N THR A 273 -26.73 19.59 4.16
CA THR A 273 -25.34 19.63 3.69
C THR A 273 -24.44 18.78 4.59
N VAL A 274 -24.61 18.89 5.91
CA VAL A 274 -23.84 18.08 6.88
C VAL A 274 -24.32 16.64 6.91
N MET A 275 -25.64 16.39 6.96
CA MET A 275 -26.21 15.05 6.95
C MET A 275 -25.79 14.28 5.69
N SER A 276 -25.88 14.90 4.51
CA SER A 276 -25.46 14.28 3.25
C SER A 276 -23.99 13.92 3.23
N PHE A 277 -23.13 14.64 3.96
CA PHE A 277 -21.71 14.30 4.13
C PHE A 277 -21.52 13.16 5.14
N LEU A 278 -22.15 13.24 6.30
CA LEU A 278 -22.11 12.20 7.34
C LEU A 278 -22.63 10.85 6.83
N CYS A 279 -23.67 10.87 6.00
CA CYS A 279 -24.19 9.70 5.31
C CYS A 279 -23.15 9.05 4.39
N LYS A 280 -22.20 9.80 3.79
CA LYS A 280 -21.13 9.18 2.96
C LYS A 280 -20.07 8.48 3.78
N GLU A 281 -19.85 8.92 5.01
CA GLU A 281 -18.82 8.40 5.92
C GLU A 281 -19.42 7.40 6.93
N LYS A 282 -20.65 6.92 6.72
CA LYS A 282 -21.38 5.96 7.58
C LYS A 282 -21.62 6.41 9.04
N ARG A 283 -21.56 7.71 9.34
CA ARG A 283 -21.74 8.23 10.72
C ARG A 283 -23.20 8.48 11.06
N VAL A 284 -24.03 7.44 11.01
CA VAL A 284 -25.51 7.55 11.12
C VAL A 284 -25.97 8.01 12.51
N ALA A 285 -25.26 7.64 13.57
CA ALA A 285 -25.59 8.11 14.94
C ALA A 285 -25.59 9.65 15.03
N GLU A 286 -24.64 10.31 14.38
CA GLU A 286 -24.57 11.77 14.33
C GLU A 286 -25.64 12.37 13.42
N VAL A 287 -26.03 11.67 12.35
CA VAL A 287 -27.17 12.06 11.51
C VAL A 287 -28.46 12.06 12.34
N ARG A 288 -28.67 11.04 13.19
CA ARG A 288 -29.83 10.96 14.09
C ARG A 288 -29.83 12.10 15.11
N ASN A 289 -28.70 12.36 15.76
CA ASN A 289 -28.54 13.51 16.67
C ASN A 289 -28.84 14.85 15.93
N LEU A 290 -28.36 15.02 14.70
CA LEU A 290 -28.68 16.21 13.90
C LEU A 290 -30.16 16.34 13.54
N LEU A 291 -30.89 15.23 13.32
CA LEU A 291 -32.34 15.28 13.09
C LEU A 291 -33.08 15.73 14.35
N GLU A 292 -32.62 15.30 15.53
CA GLU A 292 -33.17 15.76 16.82
C GLU A 292 -32.85 17.23 17.08
N ARG A 293 -31.62 17.66 16.83
CA ARG A 293 -31.22 19.08 16.93
C ARG A 293 -31.97 19.97 15.95
N MET A 294 -32.21 19.50 14.73
CA MET A 294 -33.01 20.23 13.74
C MET A 294 -34.45 20.48 14.27
N ARG A 295 -35.02 19.49 14.97
CA ARG A 295 -36.33 19.60 15.61
C ARG A 295 -36.33 20.53 16.82
N ASN A 296 -35.33 20.38 17.70
CA ASN A 296 -35.29 21.06 19.00
C ASN A 296 -34.73 22.49 18.92
N ASP A 297 -33.62 22.69 18.21
CA ASP A 297 -32.88 23.97 18.17
C ASP A 297 -33.47 24.95 17.14
N ALA A 298 -33.98 24.43 16.01
CA ALA A 298 -34.44 25.24 14.88
C ALA A 298 -35.97 25.17 14.64
N GLY A 299 -36.70 24.30 15.35
CA GLY A 299 -38.13 24.08 15.12
C GLY A 299 -38.47 23.53 13.73
N LEU A 300 -37.48 22.97 13.03
CA LEU A 300 -37.63 22.45 11.68
C LEU A 300 -37.95 20.94 11.74
N PHE A 301 -39.10 20.55 11.18
CA PHE A 301 -39.50 19.13 11.14
C PHE A 301 -38.94 18.43 9.89
N PRO A 302 -38.37 17.22 10.04
CA PRO A 302 -38.02 16.37 8.90
C PRO A 302 -39.27 16.03 8.10
N ASP A 303 -39.25 16.39 6.82
CA ASP A 303 -40.33 16.12 5.85
C ASP A 303 -40.00 14.89 4.99
N GLN A 304 -40.94 14.51 4.12
CA GLN A 304 -40.75 13.43 3.16
C GLN A 304 -39.48 13.61 2.30
N VAL A 305 -39.17 14.84 1.89
CA VAL A 305 -37.96 15.18 1.10
C VAL A 305 -36.69 14.88 1.89
N THR A 306 -36.68 15.17 3.19
CA THR A 306 -35.56 14.84 4.10
C THR A 306 -35.30 13.35 4.13
N TYR A 307 -36.33 12.52 4.34
CA TYR A 307 -36.18 11.07 4.40
C TYR A 307 -35.77 10.46 3.07
N ASN A 308 -36.40 10.86 1.95
CA ASN A 308 -36.03 10.36 0.62
C ASN A 308 -34.57 10.70 0.28
N MET A 309 -34.10 11.91 0.63
CA MET A 309 -32.70 12.30 0.45
C MET A 309 -31.75 11.42 1.28
N LEU A 310 -32.03 11.23 2.57
CA LEU A 310 -31.20 10.39 3.44
C LEU A 310 -31.12 8.96 2.91
N ILE A 311 -32.26 8.38 2.52
CA ILE A 311 -32.35 7.05 1.92
C ILE A 311 -31.51 6.99 0.64
N HIS A 312 -31.71 7.93 -0.28
CA HIS A 312 -30.98 7.97 -1.56
C HIS A 312 -29.47 8.12 -1.36
N VAL A 313 -29.02 9.02 -0.47
CA VAL A 313 -27.60 9.25 -0.21
C VAL A 313 -26.97 8.04 0.47
N LEU A 314 -27.60 7.46 1.49
CA LEU A 314 -27.09 6.27 2.18
C LEU A 314 -26.99 5.08 1.22
N ALA A 315 -28.04 4.82 0.43
CA ALA A 315 -28.07 3.76 -0.55
C ALA A 315 -27.01 3.96 -1.65
N LYS A 316 -26.83 5.18 -2.14
CA LYS A 316 -25.79 5.51 -3.13
C LYS A 316 -24.36 5.24 -2.65
N HIS A 317 -24.10 5.32 -1.34
CA HIS A 317 -22.78 5.07 -0.75
C HIS A 317 -22.64 3.65 -0.19
N GLY A 318 -23.59 2.76 -0.47
CA GLY A 318 -23.51 1.33 -0.10
C GLY A 318 -24.00 1.01 1.31
N HIS A 319 -24.65 1.95 2.01
CA HIS A 319 -25.17 1.76 3.37
C HIS A 319 -26.62 1.27 3.35
N ALA A 320 -26.83 0.07 2.82
CA ALA A 320 -28.15 -0.50 2.55
C ALA A 320 -29.00 -0.70 3.83
N ASP A 321 -28.42 -1.24 4.91
CA ASP A 321 -29.13 -1.51 6.17
C ASP A 321 -29.67 -0.24 6.82
N GLU A 322 -28.84 0.80 6.86
CA GLU A 322 -29.21 2.09 7.45
C GLU A 322 -30.27 2.80 6.58
N ALA A 323 -30.14 2.71 5.25
CA ALA A 323 -31.14 3.20 4.32
C ALA A 323 -32.49 2.49 4.52
N LEU A 324 -32.48 1.16 4.71
CA LEU A 324 -33.67 0.39 5.05
C LEU A 324 -34.25 0.80 6.42
N GLY A 325 -33.40 1.07 7.41
CA GLY A 325 -33.82 1.60 8.71
C GLY A 325 -34.56 2.93 8.60
N PHE A 326 -34.05 3.87 7.81
CA PHE A 326 -34.74 5.15 7.53
C PHE A 326 -36.02 4.97 6.70
N LEU A 327 -36.06 3.99 5.80
CA LEU A 327 -37.28 3.62 5.07
C LEU A 327 -38.38 3.18 6.05
N ARG A 328 -38.08 2.24 6.95
CA ARG A 328 -39.03 1.75 7.98
C ARG A 328 -39.49 2.88 8.90
N GLU A 329 -38.60 3.78 9.29
CA GLU A 329 -38.94 4.95 10.13
C GLU A 329 -39.89 5.91 9.39
N SER A 330 -39.64 6.17 8.11
CA SER A 330 -40.50 7.03 7.29
C SER A 330 -41.89 6.43 7.09
N GLU A 331 -41.99 5.10 6.98
CA GLU A 331 -43.25 4.36 6.89
C GLU A 331 -44.05 4.43 8.19
N GLY A 332 -43.40 4.30 9.34
CA GLY A 332 -44.01 4.52 10.65
C GLY A 332 -44.59 5.93 10.81
N LYS A 333 -44.00 6.92 10.14
CA LYS A 333 -44.49 8.31 10.07
C LYS A 333 -45.47 8.57 8.92
N ARG A 334 -45.86 7.52 8.18
CA ARG A 334 -46.78 7.54 7.03
C ARG A 334 -46.29 8.37 5.82
N PHE A 335 -44.99 8.57 5.66
CA PHE A 335 -44.43 9.17 4.45
C PHE A 335 -44.39 8.16 3.30
N ARG A 336 -44.67 8.62 2.07
CA ARG A 336 -44.53 7.80 0.86
C ARG A 336 -43.12 7.95 0.29
N ILE A 337 -42.42 6.85 0.12
CA ILE A 337 -41.12 6.88 -0.56
C ILE A 337 -41.37 6.79 -2.07
N ASP A 338 -40.55 7.53 -2.81
CA ASP A 338 -40.54 7.52 -4.27
C ASP A 338 -39.96 6.23 -4.84
N GLU A 339 -40.35 5.92 -6.08
CA GLU A 339 -39.80 4.80 -6.85
C GLU A 339 -38.25 4.83 -6.88
N VAL A 340 -37.68 6.04 -6.97
CA VAL A 340 -36.24 6.30 -6.97
C VAL A 340 -35.57 5.90 -5.64
N GLY A 341 -36.24 6.10 -4.50
CA GLY A 341 -35.75 5.70 -3.18
C GLY A 341 -35.67 4.18 -3.05
N TYR A 342 -36.73 3.46 -3.46
CA TYR A 342 -36.74 2.00 -3.50
C TYR A 342 -35.68 1.44 -4.45
N SER A 343 -35.58 1.99 -5.67
CA SER A 343 -34.58 1.56 -6.66
C SER A 343 -33.15 1.76 -6.14
N ALA A 344 -32.87 2.87 -5.46
CA ALA A 344 -31.56 3.12 -4.87
C ALA A 344 -31.21 2.09 -3.78
N ILE A 345 -32.16 1.75 -2.91
CA ILE A 345 -31.97 0.72 -1.87
C ILE A 345 -31.70 -0.64 -2.51
N VAL A 346 -32.52 -1.06 -3.48
CA VAL A 346 -32.35 -2.33 -4.21
C VAL A 346 -30.96 -2.38 -4.84
N HIS A 347 -30.55 -1.33 -5.55
CA HIS A 347 -29.22 -1.22 -6.13
C HIS A 347 -28.11 -1.32 -5.08
N SER A 348 -28.28 -0.69 -3.90
CA SER A 348 -27.30 -0.78 -2.80
C SER A 348 -27.17 -2.21 -2.25
N PHE A 349 -28.27 -2.94 -2.06
CA PHE A 349 -28.22 -4.34 -1.62
C PHE A 349 -27.59 -5.25 -2.68
N CYS A 350 -27.88 -5.00 -3.96
CA CYS A 350 -27.24 -5.70 -5.08
C CYS A 350 -25.73 -5.46 -5.15
N LEU A 351 -25.26 -4.22 -4.91
CA LEU A 351 -23.83 -3.91 -4.83
C LEU A 351 -23.13 -4.64 -3.68
N ASN A 352 -23.83 -4.82 -2.56
CA ASN A 352 -23.34 -5.53 -1.37
C ASN A 352 -23.44 -7.06 -1.48
N GLY A 353 -23.97 -7.60 -2.59
CA GLY A 353 -24.14 -9.03 -2.83
C GLY A 353 -25.29 -9.68 -2.05
N ARG A 354 -26.13 -8.90 -1.34
CA ARG A 354 -27.26 -9.39 -0.54
C ARG A 354 -28.52 -9.50 -1.39
N MET A 355 -28.52 -10.50 -2.28
CA MET A 355 -29.56 -10.64 -3.29
C MET A 355 -30.93 -11.11 -2.76
N ALA A 356 -30.97 -11.82 -1.63
CA ALA A 356 -32.22 -12.25 -0.99
C ALA A 356 -33.05 -11.05 -0.55
N GLU A 357 -32.44 -10.13 0.20
CA GLU A 357 -33.07 -8.91 0.68
C GLU A 357 -33.42 -7.95 -0.46
N ALA A 358 -32.57 -7.87 -1.49
CA ALA A 358 -32.89 -7.10 -2.69
C ALA A 358 -34.20 -7.58 -3.36
N LYS A 359 -34.43 -8.90 -3.42
CA LYS A 359 -35.68 -9.48 -3.93
C LYS A 359 -36.88 -9.17 -3.04
N GLU A 360 -36.71 -9.27 -1.72
CA GLU A 360 -37.76 -8.94 -0.76
C GLU A 360 -38.21 -7.48 -0.93
N ILE A 361 -37.26 -6.55 -1.06
CA ILE A 361 -37.55 -5.13 -1.26
C ILE A 361 -38.24 -4.87 -2.61
N VAL A 362 -37.87 -5.61 -3.67
CA VAL A 362 -38.60 -5.54 -4.96
C VAL A 362 -40.03 -6.06 -4.83
N SER A 363 -40.26 -7.15 -4.09
CA SER A 363 -41.62 -7.67 -3.85
C SER A 363 -42.46 -6.70 -3.01
N GLU A 364 -41.83 -6.06 -2.02
CA GLU A 364 -42.44 -5.04 -1.20
C GLU A 364 -42.82 -3.80 -2.04
N MET A 365 -41.92 -3.35 -2.91
CA MET A 365 -42.15 -2.25 -3.85
C MET A 365 -43.42 -2.51 -4.68
N ILE A 366 -43.55 -3.72 -5.25
CA ILE A 366 -44.72 -4.14 -6.02
C ILE A 366 -45.99 -4.16 -5.14
N SER A 367 -45.92 -4.71 -3.93
CA SER A 367 -47.07 -4.79 -3.02
C SER A 367 -47.62 -3.41 -2.62
N LYS A 368 -46.77 -2.39 -2.62
CA LYS A 368 -47.13 -0.99 -2.31
C LYS A 368 -47.56 -0.20 -3.54
N GLY A 369 -47.72 -0.84 -4.69
CA GLY A 369 -48.14 -0.21 -5.95
C GLY A 369 -47.04 0.61 -6.63
N CYS A 370 -45.77 0.44 -6.23
CA CYS A 370 -44.63 0.99 -6.96
C CYS A 370 -44.12 -0.07 -7.93
N HIS A 371 -44.18 0.19 -9.23
CA HIS A 371 -43.72 -0.78 -10.23
C HIS A 371 -42.21 -0.63 -10.47
N PRO A 372 -41.41 -1.70 -10.43
CA PRO A 372 -40.00 -1.63 -10.75
C PRO A 372 -39.78 -1.21 -12.21
N ASP A 373 -38.95 -0.18 -12.42
CA ASP A 373 -38.54 0.26 -13.74
C ASP A 373 -37.36 -0.55 -14.32
N VAL A 374 -36.96 -0.16 -15.53
CA VAL A 374 -35.80 -0.73 -16.23
C VAL A 374 -34.54 -0.65 -15.36
N VAL A 375 -34.30 0.46 -14.66
CA VAL A 375 -33.11 0.67 -13.83
C VAL A 375 -33.08 -0.33 -12.67
N THR A 376 -34.21 -0.55 -12.01
CA THR A 376 -34.35 -1.48 -10.88
C THR A 376 -34.11 -2.92 -11.32
N TYR A 377 -34.72 -3.36 -12.43
CA TYR A 377 -34.46 -4.70 -12.98
C TYR A 377 -33.01 -4.86 -13.45
N SER A 378 -32.43 -3.86 -14.13
CA SER A 378 -31.02 -3.89 -14.54
C SER A 378 -30.09 -4.04 -13.35
N ALA A 379 -30.34 -3.33 -12.24
CA ALA A 379 -29.55 -3.41 -11.02
C ALA A 379 -29.60 -4.81 -10.40
N VAL A 380 -30.78 -5.44 -10.35
CA VAL A 380 -30.96 -6.79 -9.83
C VAL A 380 -30.28 -7.83 -10.72
N VAL A 381 -30.40 -7.69 -12.05
CA VAL A 381 -29.71 -8.56 -13.02
C VAL A 381 -28.19 -8.43 -12.87
N ASP A 382 -27.66 -7.21 -12.78
CA ASP A 382 -26.23 -6.97 -12.54
C ASP A 382 -25.78 -7.54 -11.19
N GLY A 383 -26.59 -7.39 -10.13
CA GLY A 383 -26.37 -7.99 -8.83
C GLY A 383 -26.18 -9.51 -8.90
N PHE A 384 -27.13 -10.24 -9.51
CA PHE A 384 -27.02 -11.68 -9.72
C PHE A 384 -25.82 -12.08 -10.59
N CYS A 385 -25.50 -11.27 -11.60
CA CYS A 385 -24.33 -11.49 -12.44
C CYS A 385 -23.00 -11.29 -11.69
N ARG A 386 -22.98 -10.42 -10.66
CA ARG A 386 -21.81 -10.23 -9.80
C ARG A 386 -21.65 -11.34 -8.76
N THR A 387 -22.75 -11.88 -8.21
CA THR A 387 -22.70 -13.02 -7.29
C THR A 387 -22.46 -14.36 -8.00
N GLY A 388 -22.58 -14.39 -9.33
CA GLY A 388 -22.38 -15.59 -10.15
C GLY A 388 -23.64 -16.42 -10.36
N GLU A 389 -24.79 -15.99 -9.83
CA GLU A 389 -26.09 -16.65 -9.94
C GLU A 389 -26.79 -16.36 -11.29
N LEU A 390 -26.15 -16.76 -12.38
CA LEU A 390 -26.60 -16.45 -13.75
C LEU A 390 -28.01 -16.97 -14.08
N ASP A 391 -28.41 -18.11 -13.53
CA ASP A 391 -29.75 -18.66 -13.76
C ASP A 391 -30.85 -17.74 -13.19
N GLN A 392 -30.58 -17.12 -12.05
CA GLN A 392 -31.48 -16.17 -11.44
C GLN A 392 -31.50 -14.85 -12.22
N ALA A 393 -30.35 -14.40 -12.73
CA ALA A 393 -30.27 -13.26 -13.63
C ALA A 393 -31.12 -13.47 -14.90
N ARG A 394 -31.05 -14.65 -15.52
CA ARG A 394 -31.88 -15.03 -16.69
C ARG A 394 -33.37 -15.08 -16.34
N LYS A 395 -33.74 -15.64 -15.19
CA LYS A 395 -35.14 -15.63 -14.70
C LYS A 395 -35.65 -14.20 -14.50
N MET A 396 -34.82 -13.31 -13.95
CA MET A 396 -35.17 -11.92 -13.73
C MET A 396 -35.36 -11.14 -15.04
N MET A 397 -34.52 -11.36 -16.05
CA MET A 397 -34.77 -10.77 -17.39
C MET A 397 -36.07 -11.27 -18.02
N LYS A 398 -36.39 -12.56 -17.90
CA LYS A 398 -37.69 -13.08 -18.38
C LYS A 398 -38.87 -12.43 -17.63
N HIS A 399 -38.71 -12.19 -16.33
CA HIS A 399 -39.71 -11.47 -15.54
C HIS A 399 -39.86 -10.01 -16.01
N MET A 400 -38.75 -9.34 -16.29
CA MET A 400 -38.72 -7.99 -16.85
C MET A 400 -39.57 -7.90 -18.13
N TYR A 401 -39.36 -8.82 -19.08
CA TYR A 401 -40.20 -8.91 -20.30
C TYR A 401 -41.68 -9.12 -20.00
N LYS A 402 -42.03 -10.03 -19.07
CA LYS A 402 -43.42 -10.30 -18.67
C LYS A 402 -44.09 -9.11 -18.01
N SER A 403 -43.33 -8.30 -17.28
CA SER A 403 -43.82 -7.08 -16.65
C SER A 403 -43.96 -5.89 -17.61
N GLY A 404 -43.75 -6.09 -18.91
CA GLY A 404 -43.84 -5.03 -19.93
C GLY A 404 -42.61 -4.13 -20.01
N CYS A 405 -41.57 -4.39 -19.20
CA CYS A 405 -40.30 -3.68 -19.26
C CYS A 405 -39.34 -4.37 -20.25
N LYS A 406 -38.88 -3.66 -21.28
CA LYS A 406 -37.90 -4.22 -22.23
C LYS A 406 -36.47 -4.01 -21.70
N PRO A 407 -35.63 -5.06 -21.62
CA PRO A 407 -34.21 -4.91 -21.32
C PRO A 407 -33.53 -3.94 -22.29
N ASN A 408 -32.68 -3.08 -21.74
CA ASN A 408 -31.85 -2.16 -22.51
C ASN A 408 -30.44 -2.72 -22.71
N THR A 409 -29.60 -2.03 -23.51
CA THR A 409 -28.20 -2.41 -23.73
C THR A 409 -27.41 -2.59 -22.43
N VAL A 410 -27.71 -1.81 -21.37
CA VAL A 410 -27.06 -1.93 -20.06
C VAL A 410 -27.37 -3.27 -19.40
N THR A 411 -28.62 -3.73 -19.48
CA THR A 411 -29.06 -5.02 -18.92
C THR A 411 -28.39 -6.19 -19.63
N HIS A 412 -28.36 -6.17 -20.97
CA HIS A 412 -27.66 -7.18 -21.76
C HIS A 412 -26.15 -7.17 -21.49
N THR A 413 -25.54 -5.98 -21.37
CA THR A 413 -24.10 -5.85 -21.06
C THR A 413 -23.77 -6.37 -19.65
N ALA A 414 -24.65 -6.17 -18.66
CA ALA A 414 -24.48 -6.73 -17.32
C ALA A 414 -24.50 -8.27 -17.34
N LEU A 415 -25.43 -8.87 -18.11
CA LEU A 415 -25.46 -10.32 -18.31
C LEU A 415 -24.19 -10.84 -18.97
N LEU A 416 -23.75 -10.19 -20.06
CA LEU A 416 -22.53 -10.55 -20.77
C LEU A 416 -21.31 -10.49 -19.84
N ASN A 417 -21.21 -9.45 -19.01
CA ASN A 417 -20.15 -9.32 -18.01
C ASN A 417 -20.20 -10.45 -16.96
N GLY A 418 -21.41 -10.82 -16.51
CA GLY A 418 -21.62 -11.98 -15.63
C GLY A 418 -21.12 -13.28 -16.25
N LEU A 419 -21.54 -13.57 -17.49
CA LEU A 419 -21.10 -14.75 -18.24
C LEU A 419 -19.58 -14.79 -18.40
N CYS A 420 -18.96 -13.67 -18.73
CA CYS A 420 -17.50 -13.54 -18.84
C CYS A 420 -16.77 -13.80 -17.51
N LYS A 421 -17.36 -13.40 -16.37
CA LYS A 421 -16.76 -13.64 -15.05
C LYS A 421 -16.79 -15.11 -14.63
N VAL A 422 -17.85 -15.82 -15.01
CA VAL A 422 -18.03 -17.26 -14.73
C VAL A 422 -17.20 -18.14 -15.70
N GLY A 423 -16.60 -17.56 -16.74
CA GLY A 423 -15.80 -18.29 -17.71
C GLY A 423 -16.63 -18.89 -18.86
N LYS A 424 -17.84 -18.38 -19.09
CA LYS A 424 -18.73 -18.75 -20.20
C LYS A 424 -18.73 -17.67 -21.29
N THR A 425 -17.56 -17.13 -21.64
CA THR A 425 -17.49 -16.03 -22.62
C THR A 425 -17.94 -16.45 -24.03
N SER A 426 -17.80 -17.73 -24.38
CA SER A 426 -18.32 -18.26 -25.67
C SER A 426 -19.84 -18.08 -25.79
N GLU A 427 -20.59 -18.38 -24.73
CA GLU A 427 -22.06 -18.15 -24.67
C GLU A 427 -22.39 -16.65 -24.71
N ALA A 428 -21.56 -15.82 -24.06
CA ALA A 428 -21.70 -14.37 -24.12
C ALA A 428 -21.50 -13.85 -25.56
N TRP A 429 -20.55 -14.41 -26.29
CA TRP A 429 -20.29 -14.04 -27.68
C TRP A 429 -21.43 -14.43 -28.63
N GLU A 430 -22.01 -15.62 -28.45
CA GLU A 430 -23.20 -16.03 -29.20
C GLU A 430 -24.38 -15.09 -28.95
N LEU A 431 -24.60 -14.68 -27.69
CA LEU A 431 -25.67 -13.75 -27.33
C LEU A 431 -25.43 -12.35 -27.92
N LEU A 432 -24.17 -11.91 -28.03
CA LEU A 432 -23.81 -10.68 -28.73
C LEU A 432 -24.11 -10.76 -30.23
N ASN A 433 -23.80 -11.88 -30.88
CA ASN A 433 -24.05 -12.07 -32.31
C ASN A 433 -25.55 -12.12 -32.64
N LYS A 434 -26.38 -12.63 -31.72
CA LYS A 434 -27.85 -12.62 -31.82
C LYS A 434 -28.50 -11.28 -31.48
N SER A 435 -27.71 -10.23 -31.21
CA SER A 435 -28.26 -8.91 -30.83
C SER A 435 -29.17 -8.29 -31.89
N GLU A 436 -28.86 -8.51 -33.17
CA GLU A 436 -29.67 -8.02 -34.29
C GLU A 436 -31.03 -8.75 -34.37
N GLU A 437 -31.09 -10.02 -33.99
CA GLU A 437 -32.31 -10.84 -33.95
C GLU A 437 -33.19 -10.46 -32.74
N GLU A 438 -32.57 -10.16 -31.60
CA GLU A 438 -33.24 -9.78 -30.35
C GLU A 438 -33.54 -8.27 -30.24
N TRP A 439 -33.34 -7.49 -31.32
CA TRP A 439 -33.66 -6.06 -31.41
C TRP A 439 -32.99 -5.16 -30.36
N TRP A 440 -31.73 -5.43 -29.99
CA TRP A 440 -30.94 -4.55 -29.14
C TRP A 440 -29.60 -4.18 -29.78
N THR A 441 -29.05 -3.01 -29.44
CA THR A 441 -27.84 -2.48 -30.05
C THR A 441 -26.65 -2.60 -29.09
N PRO A 442 -25.61 -3.39 -29.44
CA PRO A 442 -24.37 -3.41 -28.69
C PRO A 442 -23.68 -2.04 -28.67
N SER A 443 -23.08 -1.72 -27.53
CA SER A 443 -22.22 -0.54 -27.39
C SER A 443 -20.75 -0.92 -27.54
N ASP A 444 -19.88 0.09 -27.65
CA ASP A 444 -18.42 -0.07 -27.55
C ASP A 444 -18.03 -0.83 -26.27
N ILE A 445 -18.65 -0.48 -25.14
CA ILE A 445 -18.43 -1.15 -23.84
C ILE A 445 -18.82 -2.63 -23.90
N THR A 446 -19.87 -2.98 -24.65
CA THR A 446 -20.34 -4.36 -24.77
C THR A 446 -19.30 -5.26 -25.46
N TYR A 447 -18.70 -4.80 -26.56
CA TYR A 447 -17.59 -5.50 -27.22
C TYR A 447 -16.35 -5.59 -26.31
N SER A 448 -16.00 -4.52 -25.61
CA SER A 448 -14.87 -4.50 -24.66
C SER A 448 -15.04 -5.53 -23.53
N VAL A 449 -16.25 -5.71 -23.00
CA VAL A 449 -16.55 -6.70 -21.96
C VAL A 449 -16.26 -8.11 -22.45
N VAL A 450 -16.75 -8.49 -23.63
CA VAL A 450 -16.53 -9.83 -24.20
C VAL A 450 -15.06 -10.06 -24.58
N MET A 451 -14.41 -9.05 -25.17
CA MET A 451 -12.97 -9.06 -25.44
C MET A 451 -12.16 -9.34 -24.16
N HIS A 452 -12.47 -8.63 -23.06
CA HIS A 452 -11.83 -8.85 -21.76
C HIS A 452 -12.16 -10.22 -21.15
N GLY A 453 -13.37 -10.74 -21.37
CA GLY A 453 -13.76 -12.09 -20.98
C GLY A 453 -12.87 -13.16 -21.61
N PHE A 454 -12.76 -13.16 -22.94
CA PHE A 454 -11.95 -14.13 -23.68
C PHE A 454 -10.47 -14.04 -23.32
N ARG A 455 -9.96 -12.81 -23.10
CA ARG A 455 -8.59 -12.60 -22.63
C ARG A 455 -8.33 -13.21 -21.24
N ARG A 456 -9.30 -13.12 -20.32
CA ARG A 456 -9.17 -13.72 -18.97
C ARG A 456 -9.21 -15.25 -19.02
N GLU A 457 -9.96 -15.82 -19.96
CA GLU A 457 -10.00 -17.26 -20.22
C GLU A 457 -8.76 -17.78 -20.99
N GLY A 458 -7.92 -16.90 -21.55
CA GLY A 458 -6.77 -17.29 -22.39
C GLY A 458 -7.14 -17.62 -23.85
N LYS A 459 -8.40 -17.42 -24.25
CA LYS A 459 -8.88 -17.60 -25.63
C LYS A 459 -8.56 -16.37 -26.47
N LEU A 460 -7.27 -16.15 -26.76
CA LEU A 460 -6.79 -14.91 -27.34
C LEU A 460 -7.18 -14.71 -28.81
N LYS A 461 -7.40 -15.79 -29.58
CA LYS A 461 -7.79 -15.71 -30.98
C LYS A 461 -9.19 -15.14 -31.13
N GLU A 462 -10.13 -15.73 -30.39
CA GLU A 462 -11.51 -15.29 -30.30
C GLU A 462 -11.59 -13.84 -29.78
N SER A 463 -10.72 -13.47 -28.84
CA SER A 463 -10.60 -12.10 -28.36
C SER A 463 -10.17 -11.11 -29.46
N CYS A 464 -9.25 -11.51 -30.34
CA CYS A 464 -8.86 -10.70 -31.51
C CYS A 464 -10.01 -10.59 -32.51
N ASP A 465 -10.75 -11.69 -32.75
CA ASP A 465 -11.91 -11.71 -33.64
C ASP A 465 -13.01 -10.74 -33.17
N VAL A 466 -13.24 -10.66 -31.85
CA VAL A 466 -14.17 -9.68 -31.25
C VAL A 466 -13.76 -8.25 -31.59
N VAL A 467 -12.47 -7.92 -31.52
CA VAL A 467 -11.98 -6.59 -31.89
C VAL A 467 -12.12 -6.33 -33.40
N VAL A 468 -11.86 -7.35 -34.22
CA VAL A 468 -12.02 -7.24 -35.69
C VAL A 468 -13.47 -6.92 -36.04
N GLN A 469 -14.45 -7.57 -35.37
CA GLN A 469 -15.87 -7.27 -35.54
C GLN A 469 -16.27 -5.91 -34.97
N MET A 470 -15.75 -5.54 -33.79
CA MET A 470 -15.94 -4.21 -33.18
C MET A 470 -15.58 -3.11 -34.20
N LEU A 471 -14.45 -3.27 -34.89
CA LEU A 471 -14.00 -2.34 -35.93
C LEU A 471 -14.88 -2.36 -37.18
N GLN A 472 -15.39 -3.51 -37.61
CA GLN A 472 -16.32 -3.60 -38.75
C GLN A 472 -17.64 -2.86 -38.48
N LYS A 473 -18.11 -2.87 -37.22
CA LYS A 473 -19.31 -2.14 -36.79
C LYS A 473 -19.04 -0.64 -36.53
N GLY A 474 -17.80 -0.17 -36.72
CA GLY A 474 -17.43 1.24 -36.57
C GLY A 474 -17.06 1.66 -35.14
N PHE A 475 -16.90 0.72 -34.22
CA PHE A 475 -16.41 0.99 -32.87
C PHE A 475 -14.89 0.84 -32.81
N PHE A 476 -14.20 1.81 -32.22
CA PHE A 476 -12.75 1.79 -32.11
C PHE A 476 -12.32 1.41 -30.70
N PRO A 477 -11.55 0.32 -30.51
CA PRO A 477 -11.01 -0.03 -29.22
C PRO A 477 -10.01 1.03 -28.76
N THR A 478 -9.93 1.21 -27.46
CA THR A 478 -8.97 2.11 -26.84
C THR A 478 -7.55 1.56 -27.01
N THR A 479 -6.58 2.47 -27.01
CA THR A 479 -5.15 2.10 -27.12
C THR A 479 -4.69 1.15 -26.02
N VAL A 480 -5.31 1.24 -24.83
CA VAL A 480 -5.05 0.39 -23.67
C VAL A 480 -5.55 -1.04 -23.94
N GLU A 481 -6.75 -1.19 -24.49
CA GLU A 481 -7.34 -2.50 -24.81
C GLU A 481 -6.49 -3.27 -25.85
N ILE A 482 -6.04 -2.58 -26.90
CA ILE A 482 -5.14 -3.17 -27.91
C ILE A 482 -3.82 -3.62 -27.25
N ASN A 483 -3.20 -2.79 -26.41
CA ASN A 483 -1.94 -3.13 -25.74
C ASN A 483 -2.11 -4.30 -24.76
N LEU A 484 -3.26 -4.40 -24.10
CA LEU A 484 -3.58 -5.49 -23.19
C LEU A 484 -3.65 -6.85 -23.91
N LEU A 485 -4.24 -6.89 -25.11
CA LEU A 485 -4.27 -8.10 -25.95
C LEU A 485 -2.89 -8.46 -26.51
N ILE A 486 -2.19 -7.48 -27.09
CA ILE A 486 -0.82 -7.67 -27.58
C ILE A 486 0.09 -8.22 -26.48
N HIS A 487 0.01 -7.65 -25.27
CA HIS A 487 0.77 -8.13 -24.12
C HIS A 487 0.40 -9.56 -23.72
N ALA A 488 -0.88 -9.93 -23.78
CA ALA A 488 -1.34 -11.28 -23.49
C ALA A 488 -0.78 -12.29 -24.51
N LEU A 489 -0.87 -11.98 -25.81
CA LEU A 489 -0.31 -12.79 -26.90
C LEU A 489 1.21 -12.96 -26.74
N CYS A 490 1.91 -11.88 -26.41
CA CYS A 490 3.35 -11.93 -26.15
C CYS A 490 3.70 -12.76 -24.91
N LYS A 491 2.85 -12.77 -23.87
CA LYS A 491 3.06 -13.57 -22.65
C LYS A 491 2.88 -15.07 -22.93
N GLU A 492 1.92 -15.43 -23.78
CA GLU A 492 1.72 -16.82 -24.24
C GLU A 492 2.77 -17.29 -25.24
N GLY A 493 3.67 -16.40 -25.70
CA GLY A 493 4.68 -16.75 -26.69
C GLY A 493 4.10 -16.85 -28.10
N LYS A 494 3.17 -15.98 -28.48
CA LYS A 494 2.65 -15.83 -29.86
C LYS A 494 2.81 -14.39 -30.38
N PRO A 495 4.04 -13.86 -30.51
CA PRO A 495 4.26 -12.49 -30.96
C PRO A 495 4.01 -12.28 -32.46
N ALA A 496 4.05 -13.35 -33.28
CA ALA A 496 3.65 -13.28 -34.68
C ALA A 496 2.16 -12.92 -34.82
N GLU A 497 1.27 -13.65 -34.14
CA GLU A 497 -0.16 -13.31 -34.08
C GLU A 497 -0.38 -11.89 -33.50
N ALA A 498 0.46 -11.47 -32.55
CA ALA A 498 0.41 -10.11 -31.99
C ALA A 498 0.80 -9.02 -33.01
N LYS A 499 1.76 -9.32 -33.90
CA LYS A 499 2.15 -8.44 -35.02
C LYS A 499 1.01 -8.32 -36.02
N ASP A 500 0.45 -9.45 -36.46
CA ASP A 500 -0.65 -9.48 -37.41
C ASP A 500 -1.87 -8.70 -36.87
N PHE A 501 -2.22 -8.91 -35.61
CA PHE A 501 -3.30 -8.18 -34.95
C PHE A 501 -3.03 -6.67 -34.88
N MET A 502 -1.79 -6.27 -34.60
CA MET A 502 -1.40 -4.86 -34.58
C MET A 502 -1.53 -4.23 -35.97
N GLU A 503 -1.10 -4.93 -37.03
CA GLU A 503 -1.22 -4.46 -38.42
C GLU A 503 -2.70 -4.37 -38.86
N GLN A 504 -3.54 -5.32 -38.45
CA GLN A 504 -4.99 -5.27 -38.68
C GLN A 504 -5.65 -4.08 -37.99
N CYS A 505 -5.23 -3.73 -36.77
CA CYS A 505 -5.68 -2.51 -36.10
C CYS A 505 -5.23 -1.26 -36.85
N GLN A 506 -4.02 -1.29 -37.43
CA GLN A 506 -3.46 -0.16 -38.16
C GLN A 506 -4.20 0.11 -39.48
N SER A 507 -4.46 -0.94 -40.26
CA SER A 507 -5.14 -0.84 -41.56
C SER A 507 -6.57 -0.32 -41.43
N LYS A 508 -7.24 -0.63 -40.30
CA LYS A 508 -8.59 -0.14 -39.99
C LYS A 508 -8.62 1.25 -39.32
N GLY A 509 -7.47 1.91 -39.16
CA GLY A 509 -7.39 3.30 -38.70
C GLY A 509 -7.31 3.49 -37.17
N CYS A 510 -7.03 2.45 -36.39
CA CYS A 510 -6.83 2.60 -34.94
C CYS A 510 -5.55 3.38 -34.61
N SER A 511 -5.61 4.22 -33.57
CA SER A 511 -4.44 4.91 -33.06
C SER A 511 -3.55 3.95 -32.24
N ILE A 512 -2.69 3.19 -32.91
CA ILE A 512 -1.62 2.44 -32.21
C ILE A 512 -0.70 3.47 -31.54
N ASN A 513 0.04 3.12 -30.48
CA ASN A 513 1.06 4.02 -29.90
C ASN A 513 2.46 3.35 -29.89
N VAL A 514 3.48 4.06 -29.39
CA VAL A 514 4.86 3.56 -29.25
C VAL A 514 4.94 2.35 -28.31
N VAL A 515 4.11 2.31 -27.27
CA VAL A 515 4.08 1.23 -26.28
C VAL A 515 3.62 -0.09 -26.94
N ASN A 516 2.63 -0.06 -27.82
CA ASN A 516 2.18 -1.26 -28.54
C ASN A 516 3.35 -1.90 -29.35
N PHE A 517 4.08 -1.10 -30.12
CA PHE A 517 5.27 -1.57 -30.85
C PHE A 517 6.33 -2.14 -29.90
N THR A 518 6.61 -1.43 -28.80
CA THR A 518 7.58 -1.86 -27.79
C THR A 518 7.21 -3.22 -27.18
N THR A 519 5.91 -3.44 -26.91
CA THR A 519 5.42 -4.70 -26.35
C THR A 519 5.60 -5.87 -27.32
N VAL A 520 5.30 -5.68 -28.61
CA VAL A 520 5.52 -6.72 -29.65
C VAL A 520 7.02 -7.02 -29.82
N ILE A 521 7.86 -5.98 -29.91
CA ILE A 521 9.32 -6.10 -30.00
C ILE A 521 9.87 -6.86 -28.78
N HIS A 522 9.34 -6.59 -27.58
CA HIS A 522 9.69 -7.33 -26.37
C HIS A 522 9.26 -8.80 -26.44
N GLY A 523 8.08 -9.09 -27.01
CA GLY A 523 7.61 -10.44 -27.30
C GLY A 523 8.59 -11.23 -28.16
N PHE A 524 8.99 -10.69 -29.32
CA PHE A 524 9.98 -11.32 -30.20
C PHE A 524 11.37 -11.47 -29.54
N SER A 525 11.81 -10.46 -28.78
CA SER A 525 13.05 -10.50 -27.98
C SER A 525 13.07 -11.63 -26.94
N ARG A 526 11.92 -12.02 -26.38
CA ARG A 526 11.81 -13.16 -25.46
C ARG A 526 11.91 -14.51 -26.15
N GLN A 527 11.36 -14.61 -27.37
CA GLN A 527 11.48 -15.82 -28.18
C GLN A 527 12.85 -16.00 -28.82
N GLY A 528 13.65 -14.93 -28.87
CA GLY A 528 14.95 -14.96 -29.54
C GLY A 528 14.85 -14.77 -31.06
N ASP A 529 13.71 -14.30 -31.58
CA ASP A 529 13.63 -13.83 -32.95
C ASP A 529 14.03 -12.35 -33.03
N LEU A 530 15.25 -12.09 -33.50
CA LEU A 530 15.80 -10.75 -33.60
C LEU A 530 15.42 -10.09 -34.93
N GLU A 531 15.22 -10.86 -35.99
CA GLU A 531 14.96 -10.31 -37.33
C GLU A 531 13.57 -9.67 -37.36
N SER A 532 12.57 -10.35 -36.82
CA SER A 532 11.22 -9.80 -36.62
C SER A 532 11.22 -8.60 -35.66
N ALA A 533 12.07 -8.61 -34.63
CA ALA A 533 12.17 -7.49 -33.69
C ALA A 533 12.79 -6.23 -34.32
N LEU A 534 13.80 -6.38 -35.18
CA LEU A 534 14.44 -5.27 -35.88
C LEU A 534 13.58 -4.74 -37.03
N SER A 535 12.92 -5.62 -37.79
CA SER A 535 11.96 -5.19 -38.83
C SER A 535 10.82 -4.36 -38.23
N LEU A 536 10.27 -4.76 -37.08
CA LEU A 536 9.27 -3.94 -36.37
C LEU A 536 9.80 -2.61 -35.86
N LEU A 537 11.08 -2.53 -35.52
CA LEU A 537 11.73 -1.27 -35.16
C LEU A 537 11.84 -0.35 -36.39
N ASP A 538 12.09 -0.91 -37.57
CA ASP A 538 12.11 -0.18 -38.84
C ASP A 538 10.70 0.24 -39.27
N ASP A 539 9.70 -0.61 -39.13
CA ASP A 539 8.27 -0.28 -39.35
C ASP A 539 7.83 0.88 -38.44
N MET A 540 8.31 0.89 -37.19
CA MET A 540 8.07 1.99 -36.27
C MET A 540 8.64 3.32 -36.81
N TYR A 541 9.83 3.30 -37.42
CA TYR A 541 10.38 4.49 -38.08
C TYR A 541 9.59 4.92 -39.30
N LEU A 542 9.18 3.97 -40.16
CA LEU A 542 8.41 4.24 -41.37
C LEU A 542 7.04 4.84 -41.05
N THR A 543 6.44 4.48 -39.92
CA THR A 543 5.17 5.02 -39.44
C THR A 543 5.29 6.40 -38.76
N ASN A 544 6.43 7.08 -38.90
CA ASN A 544 6.75 8.36 -38.24
C ASN A 544 6.64 8.31 -36.71
N ARG A 545 6.91 7.15 -36.11
CA ARG A 545 6.93 6.98 -34.66
C ARG A 545 8.37 6.80 -34.19
N HIS A 546 8.73 7.51 -33.13
CA HIS A 546 10.10 7.47 -32.64
C HIS A 546 10.22 6.57 -31.41
N PRO A 547 11.17 5.61 -31.40
CA PRO A 547 11.46 4.77 -30.25
C PRO A 547 11.72 5.59 -28.99
N ASP A 548 11.11 5.17 -27.90
CA ASP A 548 11.39 5.70 -26.57
C ASP A 548 12.55 4.95 -25.90
N VAL A 549 12.95 5.40 -24.71
CA VAL A 549 14.06 4.78 -23.96
C VAL A 549 13.80 3.29 -23.69
N VAL A 550 12.53 2.92 -23.47
CA VAL A 550 12.13 1.54 -23.18
C VAL A 550 12.31 0.66 -24.43
N THR A 551 11.88 1.14 -25.60
CA THR A 551 12.05 0.46 -26.89
C THR A 551 13.52 0.15 -27.15
N TYR A 552 14.40 1.15 -27.02
CA TYR A 552 15.85 0.95 -27.17
C TYR A 552 16.41 -0.07 -26.17
N THR A 553 15.95 -0.01 -24.92
CA THR A 553 16.40 -0.93 -23.87
C THR A 553 16.03 -2.38 -24.19
N VAL A 554 14.81 -2.61 -24.68
CA VAL A 554 14.32 -3.94 -25.08
C VAL A 554 15.12 -4.51 -26.26
N VAL A 555 15.40 -3.70 -27.28
CA VAL A 555 16.18 -4.14 -28.44
C VAL A 555 17.64 -4.39 -28.07
N VAL A 556 18.23 -3.58 -27.19
CA VAL A 556 19.58 -3.80 -26.66
C VAL A 556 19.65 -5.11 -25.85
N ASP A 557 18.63 -5.43 -25.06
CA ASP A 557 18.53 -6.73 -24.38
C ASP A 557 18.46 -7.89 -25.39
N ALA A 558 17.65 -7.75 -26.45
CA ALA A 558 17.52 -8.74 -27.52
C ALA A 558 18.85 -9.01 -28.25
N LEU A 559 19.56 -7.95 -28.65
CA LEU A 559 20.85 -8.04 -29.31
C LEU A 559 21.92 -8.65 -28.39
N GLY A 560 21.90 -8.28 -27.11
CA GLY A 560 22.77 -8.85 -26.09
C GLY A 560 22.58 -10.36 -25.93
N LYS A 561 21.32 -10.84 -25.91
CA LYS A 561 21.00 -12.27 -25.88
C LYS A 561 21.55 -13.02 -27.08
N LYS A 562 21.48 -12.45 -28.29
CA LYS A 562 22.08 -13.06 -29.50
C LYS A 562 23.61 -12.89 -29.59
N GLY A 563 24.21 -12.02 -28.78
CA GLY A 563 25.66 -11.76 -28.79
C GLY A 563 26.11 -10.71 -29.81
N LYS A 564 25.19 -10.00 -30.47
CA LYS A 564 25.49 -8.93 -31.43
C LYS A 564 25.83 -7.61 -30.72
N MET A 565 26.97 -7.59 -30.03
CA MET A 565 27.32 -6.47 -29.13
C MET A 565 27.63 -5.15 -29.85
N LYS A 566 28.19 -5.20 -31.07
CA LYS A 566 28.49 -3.99 -31.86
C LYS A 566 27.23 -3.22 -32.22
N GLU A 567 26.23 -3.90 -32.80
CA GLU A 567 24.92 -3.32 -33.09
C GLU A 567 24.24 -2.77 -31.82
N ALA A 568 24.39 -3.45 -30.68
CA ALA A 568 23.88 -2.98 -29.40
C ALA A 568 24.57 -1.68 -28.95
N THR A 569 25.90 -1.55 -29.09
CA THR A 569 26.61 -0.30 -28.79
C THR A 569 26.13 0.85 -29.68
N ASP A 570 25.91 0.59 -30.97
CA ASP A 570 25.47 1.60 -31.93
C ASP A 570 24.06 2.10 -31.63
N LEU A 571 23.15 1.22 -31.22
CA LEU A 571 21.80 1.60 -30.79
C LEU A 571 21.81 2.46 -29.52
N VAL A 572 22.62 2.13 -28.52
CA VAL A 572 22.76 2.96 -27.31
C VAL A 572 23.33 4.33 -27.67
N GLN A 573 24.32 4.40 -28.57
CA GLN A 573 24.84 5.68 -29.04
C GLN A 573 23.80 6.48 -29.83
N LYS A 574 22.99 5.83 -30.68
CA LYS A 574 21.88 6.45 -31.41
C LYS A 574 20.83 7.03 -30.46
N MET A 575 20.50 6.31 -29.38
CA MET A 575 19.63 6.80 -28.30
C MET A 575 20.21 8.07 -27.65
N LEU A 576 21.49 8.08 -27.29
CA LEU A 576 22.16 9.23 -26.68
C LEU A 576 22.24 10.44 -27.62
N LYS A 577 22.51 10.24 -28.92
CA LYS A 577 22.56 11.31 -29.92
C LYS A 577 21.21 12.01 -30.09
N ARG A 578 20.10 11.29 -29.91
CA ARG A 578 18.74 11.84 -29.95
C ARG A 578 18.31 12.60 -28.68
N GLY A 579 19.18 12.66 -27.66
CA GLY A 579 18.88 13.33 -26.40
C GLY A 579 17.98 12.53 -25.46
N LEU A 580 17.76 11.23 -25.73
CA LEU A 580 17.04 10.34 -24.84
C LEU A 580 17.92 9.96 -23.64
N LEU A 581 17.41 10.15 -22.42
CA LEU A 581 18.14 9.92 -21.18
C LEU A 581 18.05 8.44 -20.74
N PRO A 582 19.17 7.76 -20.46
CA PRO A 582 19.15 6.36 -20.04
C PRO A 582 18.48 6.15 -18.67
N THR A 583 17.49 5.26 -18.60
CA THR A 583 16.87 4.91 -17.31
C THR A 583 17.76 3.95 -16.49
N PRO A 584 17.53 3.81 -15.17
CA PRO A 584 18.21 2.79 -14.34
C PRO A 584 18.06 1.36 -14.89
N VAL A 585 16.93 1.06 -15.54
CA VAL A 585 16.69 -0.24 -16.20
C VAL A 585 17.61 -0.42 -17.40
N THR A 586 17.84 0.64 -18.18
CA THR A 586 18.78 0.66 -19.31
C THR A 586 20.22 0.41 -18.84
N TYR A 587 20.65 1.03 -17.73
CA TYR A 587 21.96 0.75 -17.14
C TYR A 587 22.08 -0.72 -16.73
N ARG A 588 21.09 -1.26 -16.01
CA ARG A 588 21.11 -2.63 -15.52
C ARG A 588 21.14 -3.67 -16.65
N THR A 589 20.38 -3.45 -17.72
CA THR A 589 20.32 -4.35 -18.89
C THR A 589 21.62 -4.34 -19.67
N VAL A 590 22.17 -3.16 -19.99
CA VAL A 590 23.47 -3.03 -20.65
C VAL A 590 24.57 -3.68 -19.81
N ILE A 591 24.67 -3.35 -18.51
CA ILE A 591 25.66 -3.95 -17.62
C ILE A 591 25.52 -5.47 -17.61
N HIS A 592 24.30 -5.99 -17.42
CA HIS A 592 24.07 -7.43 -17.35
C HIS A 592 24.53 -8.16 -18.63
N ARG A 593 24.15 -7.67 -19.82
CA ARG A 593 24.46 -8.32 -21.10
C ARG A 593 25.93 -8.26 -21.47
N TYR A 594 26.59 -7.13 -21.23
CA TYR A 594 28.01 -7.00 -21.53
C TYR A 594 28.88 -7.80 -20.54
N CYS A 595 28.47 -7.90 -19.27
CA CYS A 595 29.13 -8.77 -18.30
C CYS A 595 28.91 -10.27 -18.58
N GLU A 596 27.72 -10.67 -19.02
CA GLU A 596 27.39 -12.06 -19.41
C GLU A 596 28.29 -12.53 -20.56
N ARG A 597 28.48 -11.68 -21.58
CA ARG A 597 29.42 -11.91 -22.68
C ARG A 597 30.88 -11.59 -22.31
N GLY A 598 31.08 -11.05 -21.11
CA GLY A 598 32.25 -10.37 -20.55
C GLY A 598 33.13 -9.61 -21.53
N LYS A 599 32.50 -8.66 -22.22
CA LYS A 599 33.14 -7.56 -22.93
C LYS A 599 33.21 -6.32 -22.03
N VAL A 600 34.05 -6.37 -21.01
CA VAL A 600 34.04 -5.35 -19.95
C VAL A 600 34.68 -4.04 -20.41
N GLU A 601 35.69 -4.09 -21.28
CA GLU A 601 36.34 -2.87 -21.80
C GLU A 601 35.37 -2.02 -22.65
N GLU A 602 34.67 -2.66 -23.60
CA GLU A 602 33.63 -2.01 -24.41
C GLU A 602 32.52 -1.41 -23.52
N LEU A 603 32.13 -2.12 -22.44
CA LEU A 603 31.13 -1.66 -21.47
C LEU A 603 31.57 -0.40 -20.72
N LEU A 604 32.83 -0.32 -20.27
CA LEU A 604 33.32 0.83 -19.52
C LEU A 604 33.32 2.10 -20.38
N ILE A 605 33.76 1.99 -21.63
CA ILE A 605 33.72 3.10 -22.60
C ILE A 605 32.26 3.55 -22.82
N LEU A 606 31.33 2.60 -22.92
CA LEU A 606 29.91 2.91 -23.10
C LEU A 606 29.30 3.55 -21.84
N LEU A 607 29.62 3.05 -20.65
CA LEU A 607 29.15 3.60 -19.38
C LEU A 607 29.64 5.01 -19.14
N ASP A 608 30.89 5.32 -19.47
CA ASP A 608 31.44 6.67 -19.33
C ASP A 608 30.67 7.68 -20.20
N LYS A 609 30.29 7.28 -21.42
CA LYS A 609 29.42 8.07 -22.32
C LYS A 609 28.00 8.24 -21.77
N MET A 610 27.43 7.22 -21.12
CA MET A 610 26.09 7.28 -20.53
C MET A 610 26.06 8.15 -19.25
N LEU A 611 27.04 7.97 -18.37
CA LEU A 611 27.18 8.70 -17.11
C LEU A 611 27.41 10.20 -17.32
N ALA A 612 28.07 10.58 -18.41
CA ALA A 612 28.24 11.97 -18.81
C ALA A 612 26.89 12.69 -19.07
N ARG A 613 25.85 11.95 -19.49
CA ARG A 613 24.51 12.49 -19.71
C ARG A 613 23.64 12.42 -18.45
N GLN A 614 23.64 11.27 -17.77
CA GLN A 614 22.87 11.06 -16.55
C GLN A 614 23.68 10.31 -15.49
N LYS A 615 23.94 10.96 -14.36
CA LYS A 615 24.67 10.36 -13.24
C LYS A 615 23.87 9.22 -12.62
N PHE A 616 24.45 8.02 -12.59
CA PHE A 616 23.89 6.85 -11.90
C PHE A 616 24.93 6.30 -10.91
N SER A 617 24.77 6.60 -9.63
CA SER A 617 25.80 6.35 -8.61
C SER A 617 26.10 4.87 -8.39
N SER A 618 25.17 3.97 -8.70
CA SER A 618 25.32 2.52 -8.52
C SER A 618 25.76 1.77 -9.78
N ALA A 619 26.12 2.47 -10.87
CA ALA A 619 26.47 1.82 -12.14
C ALA A 619 27.65 0.83 -11.97
N TYR A 620 28.80 1.31 -11.48
CA TYR A 620 29.99 0.48 -11.31
C TYR A 620 29.80 -0.60 -10.23
N ASN A 621 29.01 -0.32 -9.19
CA ASN A 621 28.67 -1.30 -8.15
C ASN A 621 27.92 -2.50 -8.76
N GLN A 622 26.96 -2.25 -9.64
CA GLN A 622 26.22 -3.30 -10.35
C GLN A 622 27.11 -4.07 -11.34
N VAL A 623 28.09 -3.41 -11.99
CA VAL A 623 29.08 -4.09 -12.84
C VAL A 623 29.87 -5.09 -12.02
N ILE A 624 30.39 -4.67 -10.86
CA ILE A 624 31.18 -5.54 -9.97
C ILE A 624 30.34 -6.73 -9.49
N GLU A 625 29.14 -6.51 -8.97
CA GLU A 625 28.24 -7.58 -8.52
C GLU A 625 27.95 -8.59 -9.65
N LYS A 626 27.71 -8.10 -10.87
CA LYS A 626 27.44 -8.98 -12.02
C LYS A 626 28.67 -9.74 -12.49
N LEU A 627 29.85 -9.13 -12.51
CA LEU A 627 31.10 -9.84 -12.82
C LEU A 627 31.42 -10.91 -11.79
N CYS A 628 31.11 -10.67 -10.50
CA CYS A 628 31.23 -11.69 -9.45
C CYS A 628 30.29 -12.87 -9.72
N ALA A 629 29.02 -12.61 -10.04
CA ALA A 629 28.04 -13.65 -10.37
C ALA A 629 28.43 -14.49 -11.60
N PHE A 630 29.03 -13.87 -12.63
CA PHE A 630 29.53 -14.58 -13.82
C PHE A 630 30.95 -15.15 -13.64
N GLY A 631 31.61 -14.89 -12.51
CA GLY A 631 32.92 -15.47 -12.20
C GLY A 631 34.15 -14.78 -12.77
N LYS A 632 34.03 -13.58 -13.34
CA LYS A 632 35.15 -12.78 -13.86
C LYS A 632 35.73 -11.90 -12.76
N LEU A 633 36.35 -12.52 -11.76
CA LEU A 633 36.75 -11.87 -10.51
C LEU A 633 37.97 -10.92 -10.66
N SER A 634 38.89 -11.20 -11.57
CA SER A 634 40.08 -10.36 -11.83
C SER A 634 39.70 -8.97 -12.37
N GLU A 635 38.79 -8.93 -13.34
CA GLU A 635 38.24 -7.70 -13.91
C GLU A 635 37.44 -6.91 -12.86
N ALA A 636 36.68 -7.61 -12.01
CA ALA A 636 35.92 -7.00 -10.92
C ALA A 636 36.85 -6.36 -9.85
N TYR A 637 37.97 -6.99 -9.53
CA TYR A 637 38.96 -6.46 -8.60
C TYR A 637 39.67 -5.19 -9.13
N ASN A 638 39.94 -5.13 -10.43
CA ASN A 638 40.52 -3.94 -11.06
C ASN A 638 39.56 -2.74 -11.00
N LEU A 639 38.26 -3.00 -11.19
CA LEU A 639 37.20 -1.99 -11.15
C LEU A 639 36.88 -1.47 -9.75
N LEU A 640 37.26 -2.20 -8.70
CA LEU A 640 37.04 -1.80 -7.31
C LEU A 640 37.68 -0.44 -6.97
N SER A 641 38.80 -0.11 -7.62
CA SER A 641 39.51 1.17 -7.46
C SER A 641 38.67 2.39 -7.87
N LYS A 642 37.76 2.23 -8.84
CA LYS A 642 36.85 3.28 -9.30
C LYS A 642 35.66 3.47 -8.34
N VAL A 643 35.20 2.38 -7.71
CA VAL A 643 34.07 2.38 -6.76
C VAL A 643 34.45 2.93 -5.39
N LEU A 644 35.58 2.52 -4.83
CA LEU A 644 36.02 2.93 -3.49
C LEU A 644 36.36 4.43 -3.34
N ARG A 645 36.23 5.23 -4.41
CA ARG A 645 36.34 6.69 -4.34
C ARG A 645 35.18 7.33 -3.57
N THR A 646 34.01 6.70 -3.53
CA THR A 646 32.78 7.27 -2.94
C THR A 646 32.52 6.88 -1.48
N ALA A 647 33.23 5.87 -0.95
CA ALA A 647 33.14 5.37 0.43
C ALA A 647 31.69 5.24 0.97
N SER A 648 30.78 4.73 0.14
CA SER A 648 29.36 4.59 0.46
C SER A 648 29.04 3.25 1.13
N LYS A 649 27.92 3.16 1.86
CA LYS A 649 27.45 1.89 2.46
C LYS A 649 27.22 0.78 1.41
N ARG A 650 26.86 1.15 0.17
CA ARG A 650 26.74 0.19 -0.95
C ARG A 650 28.10 -0.33 -1.41
N ASP A 651 29.16 0.46 -1.24
CA ASP A 651 30.52 0.05 -1.60
C ASP A 651 31.02 -1.03 -0.62
N ALA A 652 30.58 -1.01 0.65
CA ALA A 652 30.82 -2.11 1.57
C ALA A 652 30.12 -3.40 1.12
N GLN A 653 28.85 -3.32 0.71
CA GLN A 653 28.09 -4.47 0.22
C GLN A 653 28.70 -5.08 -1.04
N THR A 654 29.19 -4.28 -2.00
CA THR A 654 29.89 -4.81 -3.18
C THR A 654 31.23 -5.46 -2.82
N CYS A 655 31.97 -4.92 -1.86
CA CYS A 655 33.17 -5.58 -1.34
C CYS A 655 32.85 -6.90 -0.65
N HIS A 656 31.72 -7.01 0.07
CA HIS A 656 31.26 -8.27 0.67
C HIS A 656 31.00 -9.33 -0.39
N VAL A 657 30.24 -8.99 -1.43
CA VAL A 657 29.95 -9.89 -2.56
C VAL A 657 31.23 -10.32 -3.28
N LEU A 658 32.20 -9.42 -3.44
CA LEU A 658 33.52 -9.74 -4.00
C LEU A 658 34.30 -10.73 -3.12
N ILE A 659 34.39 -10.46 -1.82
CA ILE A 659 35.11 -11.32 -0.87
C ILE A 659 34.50 -12.73 -0.84
N GLU A 660 33.17 -12.82 -0.78
CA GLU A 660 32.45 -14.10 -0.84
C GLU A 660 32.68 -14.81 -2.17
N GLY A 661 32.66 -14.09 -3.29
CA GLY A 661 32.97 -14.62 -4.62
C GLY A 661 34.38 -15.20 -4.72
N PHE A 662 35.40 -14.53 -4.16
CA PHE A 662 36.77 -15.04 -4.08
C PHE A 662 36.90 -16.25 -3.14
N LEU A 663 36.20 -16.25 -2.00
CA LEU A 663 36.21 -17.37 -1.06
C LEU A 663 35.56 -18.63 -1.65
N ASN A 664 34.47 -18.49 -2.39
CA ASN A 664 33.76 -19.60 -3.01
C ASN A 664 34.59 -20.29 -4.11
N ARG A 665 35.53 -19.56 -4.74
CA ARG A 665 36.47 -20.12 -5.73
C ARG A 665 37.82 -20.56 -5.16
N GLY A 666 38.01 -20.50 -3.84
CA GLY A 666 39.25 -20.95 -3.19
C GLY A 666 40.43 -20.00 -3.38
N LEU A 667 40.20 -18.69 -3.57
CA LEU A 667 41.24 -17.66 -3.69
C LEU A 667 41.29 -16.74 -2.45
N PRO A 668 41.67 -17.26 -1.26
CA PRO A 668 41.55 -16.53 0.00
C PRO A 668 42.50 -15.32 0.09
N LEU A 669 43.62 -15.35 -0.63
CA LEU A 669 44.61 -14.26 -0.65
C LEU A 669 44.07 -13.00 -1.36
N GLN A 670 43.24 -13.17 -2.38
CA GLN A 670 42.57 -12.04 -3.04
C GLN A 670 41.45 -11.47 -2.16
N SER A 671 40.72 -12.32 -1.42
CA SER A 671 39.75 -11.89 -0.41
C SER A 671 40.40 -11.02 0.68
N TYR A 672 41.58 -11.42 1.17
CA TYR A 672 42.38 -10.64 2.12
C TYR A 672 42.75 -9.25 1.57
N ASN A 673 43.19 -9.18 0.32
CA ASN A 673 43.57 -7.92 -0.32
C ASN A 673 42.37 -6.97 -0.47
N VAL A 674 41.17 -7.49 -0.78
CA VAL A 674 39.93 -6.71 -0.81
C VAL A 674 39.58 -6.18 0.57
N ALA A 675 39.65 -7.03 1.61
CA ALA A 675 39.41 -6.60 3.00
C ALA A 675 40.40 -5.51 3.44
N CYS A 676 41.69 -5.65 3.10
CA CYS A 676 42.70 -4.62 3.36
C CYS A 676 42.37 -3.28 2.69
N ARG A 677 41.86 -3.29 1.45
CA ARG A 677 41.42 -2.07 0.76
C ARG A 677 40.17 -1.45 1.40
N MET A 678 39.23 -2.25 1.89
CA MET A 678 38.08 -1.75 2.66
C MET A 678 38.54 -1.01 3.90
N PHE A 679 39.45 -1.63 4.67
CA PHE A 679 40.05 -1.00 5.83
C PHE A 679 40.71 0.32 5.42
N GLN A 680 41.63 0.35 4.44
CA GLN A 680 42.30 1.60 4.02
C GLN A 680 41.35 2.79 3.72
N ARG A 681 40.09 2.53 3.35
CA ARG A 681 39.08 3.54 3.02
C ARG A 681 38.02 3.78 4.09
N ASN A 682 38.25 3.34 5.33
CA ASN A 682 37.32 3.45 6.47
C ASN A 682 36.00 2.67 6.32
N LEU A 683 35.97 1.63 5.49
CA LEU A 683 34.84 0.70 5.42
C LEU A 683 35.11 -0.49 6.34
N ILE A 684 34.13 -0.85 7.18
CA ILE A 684 34.25 -1.96 8.13
C ILE A 684 33.61 -3.20 7.50
N PRO A 685 34.37 -4.29 7.30
CA PRO A 685 33.80 -5.55 6.87
C PRO A 685 33.09 -6.31 8.02
N ASP A 686 32.04 -7.05 7.69
CA ASP A 686 31.35 -7.98 8.59
C ASP A 686 32.28 -9.01 9.24
N LEU A 687 32.15 -9.15 10.56
CA LEU A 687 32.99 -10.03 11.40
C LEU A 687 32.96 -11.50 10.94
N LYS A 688 31.77 -12.02 10.63
CA LYS A 688 31.58 -13.41 10.15
C LYS A 688 32.33 -13.67 8.84
N LEU A 689 32.33 -12.68 7.94
CA LEU A 689 32.99 -12.78 6.65
C LEU A 689 34.51 -12.71 6.81
N CYS A 690 35.03 -11.90 7.73
CA CYS A 690 36.46 -11.89 8.09
C CYS A 690 36.92 -13.22 8.71
N GLN A 691 36.13 -13.82 9.60
CA GLN A 691 36.40 -15.15 10.17
C GLN A 691 36.43 -16.24 9.07
N ASN A 692 35.53 -16.16 8.09
CA ASN A 692 35.54 -17.08 6.94
C ASN A 692 36.75 -16.87 6.01
N VAL A 693 37.24 -15.63 5.86
CA VAL A 693 38.49 -15.37 5.13
C VAL A 693 39.68 -15.95 5.90
N GLU A 694 39.71 -15.76 7.22
CA GLU A 694 40.77 -16.26 8.09
C GLU A 694 40.86 -17.79 8.08
N SER A 695 39.74 -18.49 8.28
CA SER A 695 39.72 -19.95 8.28
C SER A 695 40.18 -20.52 6.94
N LYS A 696 39.78 -19.92 5.81
CA LYS A 696 40.26 -20.33 4.48
C LYS A 696 41.71 -19.96 4.19
N LEU A 697 42.24 -18.87 4.75
CA LEU A 697 43.67 -18.53 4.68
C LEU A 697 44.53 -19.50 5.50
N ALA A 698 44.05 -19.88 6.68
CA ALA A 698 44.70 -20.86 7.55
C ALA A 698 44.75 -22.25 6.90
N LEU A 699 43.65 -22.67 6.26
CA LEU A 699 43.60 -23.91 5.47
C LEU A 699 44.51 -23.88 4.23
N ALA A 700 44.80 -22.70 3.67
CA ALA A 700 45.70 -22.53 2.53
C ALA A 700 47.18 -22.38 2.93
N GLY A 701 47.52 -22.43 4.22
CA GLY A 701 48.90 -22.31 4.74
C GLY A 701 49.41 -20.88 4.92
N GLU A 702 48.59 -19.86 4.69
CA GLU A 702 48.95 -18.43 4.72
C GLU A 702 48.67 -17.79 6.09
N THR A 703 49.26 -18.35 7.15
CA THR A 703 49.01 -17.98 8.56
C THR A 703 49.42 -16.54 8.89
N GLN A 704 50.44 -15.99 8.22
CA GLN A 704 50.89 -14.62 8.43
C GLN A 704 49.88 -13.57 7.92
N ALA A 705 49.15 -13.87 6.84
CA ALA A 705 48.10 -13.01 6.31
C ALA A 705 46.84 -13.05 7.19
N ALA A 706 46.49 -14.23 7.72
CA ALA A 706 45.41 -14.42 8.68
C ALA A 706 45.65 -13.61 9.98
N GLY A 707 46.85 -13.71 10.57
CA GLY A 707 47.21 -12.94 11.77
C GLY A 707 47.19 -11.43 11.56
N LYS A 708 47.68 -10.93 10.41
CA LYS A 708 47.64 -9.50 10.06
C LYS A 708 46.22 -8.96 9.88
N LEU A 709 45.27 -9.79 9.44
CA LEU A 709 43.86 -9.39 9.27
C LEU A 709 43.19 -9.14 10.63
N ILE A 710 43.43 -10.02 11.61
CA ILE A 710 42.91 -9.90 12.98
C ILE A 710 43.47 -8.64 13.65
N ILE A 711 44.78 -8.42 13.57
CA ILE A 711 45.43 -7.24 14.15
C ILE A 711 44.83 -5.95 13.57
N LYS A 712 44.64 -5.86 12.25
CA LYS A 712 44.00 -4.69 11.62
C LYS A 712 42.54 -4.49 12.01
N PHE A 713 41.80 -5.56 12.28
CA PHE A 713 40.42 -5.47 12.75
C PHE A 713 40.39 -4.95 14.20
N VAL A 714 41.26 -5.47 15.07
CA VAL A 714 41.41 -5.06 16.48
C VAL A 714 41.89 -3.60 16.61
N GLU A 715 42.90 -3.19 15.83
CA GLU A 715 43.43 -1.81 15.79
C GLU A 715 42.40 -0.76 15.31
N ARG A 716 41.41 -1.18 14.53
CA ARG A 716 40.38 -0.27 14.01
C ARG A 716 39.11 -0.29 14.85
N ALA A 717 38.77 -1.45 15.43
CA ALA A 717 37.75 -1.55 16.47
C ALA A 717 38.12 -0.65 17.68
N SER A 718 39.40 -0.57 18.06
CA SER A 718 39.88 0.33 19.12
C SER A 718 39.85 1.82 18.76
N LYS A 719 39.83 2.18 17.46
CA LYS A 719 39.68 3.58 17.00
C LYS A 719 38.23 4.05 16.87
N LEU A 720 37.27 3.15 16.70
CA LEU A 720 35.84 3.46 16.54
C LEU A 720 35.09 3.58 17.87
N THR A 721 35.63 2.99 18.94
CA THR A 721 35.07 3.11 20.31
C THR A 721 35.12 4.52 20.89
N GLY A 722 35.78 5.48 20.20
CA GLY A 722 35.75 6.90 20.54
C GLY A 722 34.48 7.66 20.13
N SER A 723 33.65 7.16 19.20
CA SER A 723 32.44 7.88 18.78
C SER A 723 31.33 6.99 18.19
N CYS A 724 30.41 6.50 19.03
CA CYS A 724 28.96 6.35 18.76
C CYS A 724 28.34 5.29 19.68
N ALA A 725 27.45 5.72 20.56
CA ALA A 725 26.51 4.90 21.30
C ALA A 725 25.42 4.38 20.33
N PRO A 726 25.28 3.06 20.11
CA PRO A 726 24.28 2.29 20.85
C PRO A 726 24.61 0.79 21.01
N ARG A 727 24.77 0.30 22.25
CA ARG A 727 24.56 -1.10 22.70
C ARG A 727 24.97 -1.25 24.18
N LYS A 728 24.22 -0.63 25.09
CA LYS A 728 24.53 -0.70 26.53
C LYS A 728 24.19 -2.04 27.18
N ALA A 729 23.34 -2.89 26.60
CA ALA A 729 23.00 -4.20 27.17
C ALA A 729 24.09 -5.28 26.92
N SER A 730 24.63 -5.34 25.69
CA SER A 730 25.69 -6.30 25.35
C SER A 730 27.02 -5.96 26.04
N ILE A 731 27.34 -4.67 26.20
CA ILE A 731 28.55 -4.22 26.90
C ILE A 731 28.47 -4.50 28.39
N LEU A 732 27.29 -4.37 29.02
CA LEU A 732 27.12 -4.72 30.43
C LEU A 732 27.36 -6.21 30.68
N ILE A 733 26.86 -7.07 29.79
CA ILE A 733 27.05 -8.54 29.86
C ILE A 733 28.52 -8.92 29.63
N THR A 734 29.18 -8.25 28.67
CA THR A 734 30.60 -8.55 28.36
C THR A 734 31.53 -8.01 29.43
N LEU A 735 31.23 -6.85 30.04
CA LEU A 735 31.98 -6.31 31.18
C LEU A 735 31.81 -7.19 32.41
N PHE A 736 30.60 -7.70 32.66
CA PHE A 736 30.33 -8.60 33.80
C PHE A 736 31.03 -9.97 33.63
N SER A 737 31.08 -10.50 32.41
CA SER A 737 31.83 -11.74 32.13
C SER A 737 33.34 -11.53 32.23
N PHE A 738 33.84 -10.35 31.84
CA PHE A 738 35.25 -10.00 31.99
C PHE A 738 35.65 -9.82 33.45
N THR A 739 34.79 -9.20 34.28
CA THR A 739 35.06 -9.06 35.72
C THR A 739 35.01 -10.41 36.44
N LEU A 740 34.11 -11.32 36.06
CA LEU A 740 34.04 -12.66 36.65
C LEU A 740 35.26 -13.51 36.25
N SER A 741 35.71 -13.39 34.99
CA SER A 741 36.93 -14.04 34.48
C SER A 741 38.20 -13.49 35.14
N LEU A 742 38.25 -12.18 35.42
CA LEU A 742 39.37 -11.56 36.14
C LEU A 742 39.42 -12.02 37.60
N ILE A 743 38.26 -12.14 38.26
CA ILE A 743 38.17 -12.62 39.65
C ILE A 743 38.59 -14.10 39.70
N THR A 744 38.16 -14.93 38.75
CA THR A 744 38.60 -16.34 38.68
C THR A 744 40.09 -16.47 38.36
N GLN A 745 40.66 -15.65 37.48
CA GLN A 745 42.10 -15.64 37.21
C GLN A 745 42.93 -15.13 38.39
N MET A 746 42.43 -14.16 39.15
CA MET A 746 43.09 -13.68 40.38
C MET A 746 43.07 -14.73 41.50
N PHE A 747 42.07 -15.61 41.55
CA PHE A 747 41.98 -16.70 42.53
C PHE A 747 42.78 -17.95 42.11
N VAL A 748 42.99 -18.18 40.81
CA VAL A 748 43.83 -19.28 40.29
C VAL A 748 45.31 -19.04 40.56
N GLY A 749 45.77 -17.78 40.60
CA GLY A 749 47.15 -17.42 40.96
C GLY A 749 47.55 -17.69 42.42
N HIS A 750 46.68 -18.27 43.24
CA HIS A 750 46.97 -18.69 44.62
C HIS A 750 47.00 -20.22 44.82
N LEU A 751 46.84 -21.01 43.75
CA LEU A 751 46.87 -22.47 43.78
C LEU A 751 47.89 -22.98 42.76
N ASP A 752 49.17 -22.96 43.14
CA ASP A 752 50.32 -23.19 42.25
C ASP A 752 50.53 -24.63 41.75
N GLU A 753 49.60 -25.59 41.92
CA GLU A 753 49.87 -27.00 41.55
C GLU A 753 48.83 -27.74 40.70
N PHE A 754 47.73 -27.11 40.23
CA PHE A 754 46.72 -27.83 39.42
C PHE A 754 46.09 -26.99 38.28
N GLU A 755 46.88 -26.68 37.25
CA GLU A 755 46.41 -26.02 36.00
C GLU A 755 45.25 -26.72 35.25
N PRO A 756 45.14 -28.06 35.19
CA PRO A 756 44.06 -28.72 34.42
C PRO A 756 42.68 -28.59 35.08
N ALA A 757 42.63 -28.51 36.42
CA ALA A 757 41.39 -28.38 37.17
C ALA A 757 40.80 -26.95 37.07
N GLY A 758 41.66 -25.92 37.03
CA GLY A 758 41.26 -24.53 36.85
C GLY A 758 40.58 -24.26 35.49
N ALA A 759 41.06 -24.89 34.41
CA ALA A 759 40.47 -24.79 33.08
C ALA A 759 39.09 -25.50 32.97
N SER A 760 38.91 -26.59 33.72
CA SER A 760 37.63 -27.30 33.83
C SER A 760 36.58 -26.48 34.60
N ILE A 761 36.96 -25.88 35.72
CA ILE A 761 36.07 -25.03 36.55
C ILE A 761 35.63 -23.80 35.75
N GLY A 762 36.55 -23.18 34.99
CA GLY A 762 36.24 -22.04 34.12
C GLY A 762 35.21 -22.38 33.03
N ASN A 763 35.33 -23.55 32.37
CA ASN A 763 34.39 -23.92 31.31
C ASN A 763 32.98 -24.26 31.81
N ILE A 764 32.84 -24.82 33.01
CA ILE A 764 31.53 -25.23 33.56
C ILE A 764 30.74 -24.03 34.11
N ASP A 765 31.38 -23.11 34.84
CA ASP A 765 30.72 -21.87 35.33
C ASP A 765 30.38 -20.91 34.16
N ILE A 766 31.18 -20.87 33.08
CA ILE A 766 30.91 -20.06 31.87
C ILE A 766 29.74 -20.63 31.04
N GLN A 767 29.48 -21.93 31.07
CA GLN A 767 28.38 -22.56 30.35
C GLN A 767 27.03 -22.51 31.09
N GLY A 768 27.02 -22.33 32.42
CA GLY A 768 25.79 -22.17 33.22
C GLY A 768 25.11 -20.79 33.09
N LEU A 769 25.87 -19.73 32.80
CA LEU A 769 25.36 -18.36 32.68
C LEU A 769 24.48 -18.11 31.42
N PRO A 770 24.83 -18.64 30.22
CA PRO A 770 23.95 -18.62 29.05
C PRO A 770 22.62 -19.33 29.29
N TYR A 771 22.62 -20.38 30.13
CA TYR A 771 21.45 -21.20 30.44
C TYR A 771 20.40 -20.42 31.25
N GLY A 772 20.83 -19.64 32.25
CA GLY A 772 19.95 -18.76 33.01
C GLY A 772 19.39 -17.57 32.21
N VAL A 773 20.13 -17.09 31.21
CA VAL A 773 19.74 -15.94 30.36
C VAL A 773 18.89 -16.38 29.16
N MET A 774 19.10 -17.58 28.58
CA MET A 774 18.22 -18.17 27.55
C MET A 774 16.81 -18.42 28.06
N LEU A 775 16.65 -18.80 29.34
CA LEU A 775 15.34 -19.05 29.97
C LEU A 775 14.52 -17.77 30.18
N ILE A 776 15.13 -16.58 30.16
CA ILE A 776 14.45 -15.29 30.32
C ILE A 776 13.94 -14.75 28.96
N GLY A 777 14.38 -15.33 27.84
CA GLY A 777 14.20 -14.79 26.49
C GLY A 777 13.33 -15.60 25.53
N GLN A 778 12.33 -16.36 25.98
CA GLN A 778 11.49 -17.17 25.09
C GLN A 778 10.10 -16.56 24.83
N GLU A 779 10.00 -15.74 23.79
CA GLU A 779 8.75 -15.52 23.05
C GLU A 779 8.93 -15.57 21.51
N VAL A 780 10.15 -15.69 20.96
CA VAL A 780 10.37 -15.48 19.50
C VAL A 780 10.86 -16.70 18.71
N ASP A 781 11.42 -17.76 19.32
CA ASP A 781 12.08 -18.83 18.56
C ASP A 781 11.41 -20.21 18.60
N VAL A 782 10.14 -20.31 19.00
CA VAL A 782 9.38 -21.57 18.96
C VAL A 782 9.06 -22.00 17.51
N ALA A 783 8.99 -21.05 16.57
CA ALA A 783 8.67 -21.34 15.17
C ALA A 783 9.90 -21.72 14.31
N VAL A 784 11.09 -21.23 14.65
CA VAL A 784 12.30 -21.37 13.82
C VAL A 784 12.96 -22.72 14.02
N VAL A 785 12.99 -23.22 15.25
CA VAL A 785 13.59 -24.52 15.58
C VAL A 785 12.71 -25.68 15.07
N GLY A 786 11.38 -25.56 15.17
CA GLY A 786 10.44 -26.52 14.55
C GLY A 786 10.53 -26.55 13.02
N GLN A 787 10.81 -25.42 12.36
CA GLN A 787 11.06 -25.36 10.91
C GLN A 787 12.41 -25.94 10.49
N LEU A 788 13.41 -25.95 11.38
CA LEU A 788 14.72 -26.56 11.14
C LEU A 788 14.66 -28.10 11.30
N TYR A 789 13.83 -28.59 12.21
CA TYR A 789 13.58 -30.03 12.40
C TYR A 789 12.89 -30.67 11.19
N ALA A 790 11.87 -29.98 10.63
CA ALA A 790 11.16 -30.42 9.43
C ALA A 790 12.00 -30.43 8.14
N ARG A 791 13.24 -29.89 8.16
CA ARG A 791 14.13 -29.76 6.99
C ARG A 791 15.31 -30.73 6.97
N GLY A 792 15.41 -31.66 7.91
CA GLY A 792 16.38 -32.78 7.83
C GLY A 792 17.87 -32.37 7.86
N LEU A 793 18.21 -31.24 8.50
CA LEU A 793 19.57 -30.68 8.50
C LEU A 793 20.49 -31.17 9.64
N LEU A 794 20.11 -32.21 10.37
CA LEU A 794 20.90 -32.79 11.46
C LEU A 794 22.30 -33.35 11.06
N PRO A 795 22.57 -33.82 9.82
CA PRO A 795 23.88 -34.41 9.51
C PRO A 795 25.06 -33.43 9.55
N GLN A 796 24.80 -32.11 9.48
CA GLN A 796 25.87 -31.10 9.39
C GLN A 796 26.36 -30.58 10.74
N LEU A 797 25.58 -30.73 11.81
CA LEU A 797 26.01 -30.39 13.18
C LEU A 797 26.80 -31.52 13.83
N LEU A 798 26.50 -32.77 13.48
CA LEU A 798 27.23 -33.97 13.92
C LEU A 798 28.69 -34.01 13.41
N ALA A 799 28.95 -33.42 12.24
CA ALA A 799 30.30 -33.34 11.69
C ALA A 799 31.22 -32.37 12.44
N PHE A 800 30.66 -31.43 13.21
CA PHE A 800 31.42 -30.39 13.93
C PHE A 800 32.02 -30.88 15.26
N ALA A 801 31.57 -32.01 15.79
CA ALA A 801 31.98 -32.53 17.09
C ALA A 801 33.11 -33.59 17.04
N LEU A 802 33.55 -34.01 15.84
CA LEU A 802 34.43 -35.17 15.65
C LEU A 802 35.95 -34.87 15.63
N PHE A 803 36.38 -33.62 15.81
CA PHE A 803 37.81 -33.25 15.68
C PHE A 803 38.36 -32.44 16.86
N CYS A 804 38.59 -33.09 18.02
CA CYS A 804 39.60 -32.64 19.00
C CYS A 804 40.02 -33.77 19.99
N PRO A 805 41.29 -33.81 20.46
CA PRO A 805 41.92 -34.97 21.07
C PRO A 805 41.84 -35.01 22.62
N MET A 806 40.62 -34.94 23.18
CA MET A 806 40.37 -35.35 24.58
C MET A 806 39.00 -36.04 24.68
N GLN A 807 39.01 -37.37 24.63
CA GLN A 807 37.79 -38.17 24.44
C GLN A 807 36.85 -38.19 25.67
N SER A 808 37.32 -38.02 26.91
CA SER A 808 36.43 -38.01 28.10
C SER A 808 35.53 -36.76 28.17
N ILE A 809 36.05 -35.60 27.77
CA ILE A 809 35.29 -34.33 27.70
C ILE A 809 34.25 -34.40 26.57
N ASN A 810 34.59 -35.06 25.45
CA ASN A 810 33.65 -35.29 24.37
C ASN A 810 32.45 -36.12 24.84
N TYR A 811 32.64 -37.24 25.57
CA TYR A 811 31.50 -38.03 26.08
C TYR A 811 30.54 -37.20 26.94
N SER A 812 31.04 -36.30 27.79
CA SER A 812 30.19 -35.39 28.58
C SER A 812 29.40 -34.40 27.71
N ASN A 813 30.00 -33.93 26.60
CA ASN A 813 29.32 -33.06 25.64
C ASN A 813 28.26 -33.81 24.83
N TRP A 814 28.50 -35.07 24.47
CA TRP A 814 27.50 -35.92 23.80
C TRP A 814 26.30 -36.20 24.70
N ASP A 815 26.55 -36.60 25.95
CA ASP A 815 25.49 -36.80 26.96
C ASP A 815 24.66 -35.52 27.14
N PHE A 816 25.31 -34.36 27.30
CA PHE A 816 24.63 -33.08 27.46
C PHE A 816 23.77 -32.68 26.24
N GLN A 817 24.26 -32.87 25.01
CA GLN A 817 23.52 -32.53 23.79
C GLN A 817 22.31 -33.45 23.54
N ILE A 818 22.46 -34.75 23.82
CA ILE A 818 21.35 -35.72 23.70
C ILE A 818 20.26 -35.39 24.72
N MET A 819 20.64 -35.10 25.97
CA MET A 819 19.68 -34.76 27.04
C MET A 819 18.96 -33.43 26.80
N LEU A 820 19.63 -32.45 26.17
CA LEU A 820 19.00 -31.21 25.69
C LEU A 820 17.97 -31.46 24.58
N GLY A 821 18.28 -32.32 23.61
CA GLY A 821 17.34 -32.73 22.57
C GLY A 821 16.08 -33.38 23.15
N LEU A 822 16.25 -34.30 24.09
CA LEU A 822 15.16 -34.96 24.80
C LEU A 822 14.33 -34.00 25.67
N SER A 823 14.95 -32.97 26.26
CA SER A 823 14.25 -31.91 27.00
C SER A 823 13.28 -31.11 26.13
N TYR A 824 13.71 -30.72 24.92
CA TYR A 824 12.83 -30.03 23.96
C TYR A 824 11.68 -30.92 23.49
N ALA A 825 11.97 -32.19 23.21
CA ALA A 825 10.95 -33.17 22.87
C ALA A 825 9.91 -33.31 24.00
N ALA A 826 10.36 -33.41 25.26
CA ALA A 826 9.49 -33.45 26.43
C ALA A 826 8.55 -32.23 26.50
N SER A 827 9.10 -31.03 26.31
CA SER A 827 8.33 -29.77 26.37
C SER A 827 7.24 -29.71 25.30
N ILE A 828 7.55 -30.14 24.07
CA ILE A 828 6.60 -30.11 22.94
C ILE A 828 5.52 -31.18 23.13
N CYS A 829 5.91 -32.41 23.50
CA CYS A 829 4.95 -33.50 23.71
C CYS A 829 3.97 -33.18 24.84
N VAL A 830 4.44 -32.66 25.98
CA VAL A 830 3.58 -32.30 27.10
C VAL A 830 2.67 -31.12 26.75
N GLY A 831 3.20 -30.08 26.10
CA GLY A 831 2.41 -28.92 25.69
C GLY A 831 1.31 -29.25 24.67
N ASN A 832 1.62 -30.12 23.70
CA ASN A 832 0.65 -30.54 22.69
C ASN A 832 -0.50 -31.37 23.28
N GLU A 833 -0.19 -32.31 24.19
CA GLU A 833 -1.21 -33.15 24.84
C GLU A 833 -2.09 -32.36 25.82
N LEU A 834 -1.53 -31.34 26.49
CA LEU A 834 -2.31 -30.39 27.29
C LEU A 834 -3.24 -29.54 26.42
N GLY A 835 -2.75 -29.04 25.29
CA GLY A 835 -3.56 -28.30 24.30
C GLY A 835 -4.64 -29.15 23.63
N ALA A 836 -4.43 -30.47 23.51
CA ALA A 836 -5.40 -31.42 22.99
C ALA A 836 -6.46 -31.87 24.01
N GLY A 837 -6.32 -31.52 25.30
CA GLY A 837 -7.32 -31.84 26.31
C GLY A 837 -7.16 -33.19 27.01
N HIS A 838 -6.00 -33.83 26.93
CA HIS A 838 -5.80 -35.20 27.43
C HIS A 838 -4.88 -35.26 28.66
N PRO A 839 -5.40 -35.07 29.89
CA PRO A 839 -4.57 -35.00 31.11
C PRO A 839 -3.84 -36.31 31.44
N LYS A 840 -4.50 -37.46 31.19
CA LYS A 840 -3.91 -38.79 31.42
C LYS A 840 -2.76 -39.09 30.46
N VAL A 841 -2.87 -38.63 29.22
CA VAL A 841 -1.84 -38.84 28.17
C VAL A 841 -0.65 -37.92 28.42
N ALA A 842 -0.89 -36.66 28.81
CA ALA A 842 0.18 -35.73 29.20
C ALA A 842 1.04 -36.27 30.37
N ARG A 843 0.40 -36.78 31.43
CA ARG A 843 1.10 -37.41 32.56
C ARG A 843 1.91 -38.64 32.13
N PHE A 844 1.34 -39.45 31.24
CA PHE A 844 2.02 -40.63 30.71
C PHE A 844 3.23 -40.26 29.84
N SER A 845 3.13 -39.21 29.02
CA SER A 845 4.25 -38.68 28.22
C SER A 845 5.43 -38.25 29.09
N VAL A 846 5.21 -37.64 30.26
CA VAL A 846 6.30 -37.31 31.20
C VAL A 846 7.03 -38.56 31.66
N ILE A 847 6.30 -39.61 32.04
CA ILE A 847 6.89 -40.88 32.50
C ILE A 847 7.69 -41.55 31.38
N VAL A 848 7.15 -41.54 30.16
CA VAL A 848 7.77 -42.16 28.98
C VAL A 848 9.06 -41.45 28.55
N VAL A 849 9.24 -40.15 28.84
CA VAL A 849 10.49 -39.43 28.53
C VAL A 849 11.50 -39.53 29.67
N VAL A 850 11.04 -39.52 30.93
CA VAL A 850 11.91 -39.58 32.11
C VAL A 850 12.54 -40.98 32.29
N MET A 851 11.81 -42.06 32.04
CA MET A 851 12.32 -43.42 32.25
C MET A 851 13.51 -43.79 31.34
N PRO A 852 13.47 -43.55 30.01
CA PRO A 852 14.61 -43.78 29.13
C PRO A 852 15.82 -42.93 29.50
N SER A 853 15.62 -41.69 29.93
CA SER A 853 16.70 -40.81 30.41
C SER A 853 17.42 -41.41 31.61
N ILE A 854 16.69 -41.88 32.63
CA ILE A 854 17.30 -42.53 33.79
C ILE A 854 18.12 -43.75 33.34
N THR A 855 17.58 -44.58 32.44
CA THR A 855 18.31 -45.76 31.96
C THR A 855 19.57 -45.40 31.17
N PHE A 856 19.52 -44.35 30.34
CA PHE A 856 20.64 -43.86 29.55
C PHE A 856 21.72 -43.23 30.44
N SER A 857 21.33 -42.39 31.41
CA SER A 857 22.26 -41.78 32.35
C SER A 857 22.96 -42.82 33.22
N VAL A 858 22.27 -43.87 33.68
CA VAL A 858 22.90 -45.00 34.38
C VAL A 858 23.90 -45.71 33.48
N PHE A 859 23.55 -45.98 32.22
CA PHE A 859 24.44 -46.62 31.26
C PHE A 859 25.70 -45.80 31.00
N VAL A 860 25.57 -44.49 30.74
CA VAL A 860 26.71 -43.59 30.53
C VAL A 860 27.58 -43.49 31.78
N THR A 861 26.98 -43.46 32.96
CA THR A 861 27.70 -43.42 34.24
C THR A 861 28.55 -44.68 34.43
N LEU A 862 28.00 -45.87 34.17
CA LEU A 862 28.73 -47.14 34.22
C LEU A 862 29.84 -47.20 33.17
N LEU A 863 29.57 -46.72 31.96
CA LEU A 863 30.54 -46.68 30.86
C LEU A 863 31.75 -45.77 31.20
N VAL A 864 31.51 -44.59 31.77
CA VAL A 864 32.56 -43.64 32.16
C VAL A 864 33.45 -44.22 33.27
N ILE A 865 32.85 -44.90 34.25
CA ILE A 865 33.61 -45.59 35.31
C ILE A 865 34.53 -46.66 34.70
N ILE A 866 34.03 -47.50 33.79
CA ILE A 866 34.79 -48.60 33.17
C ILE A 866 35.89 -48.09 32.22
N LEU A 867 35.62 -47.06 31.41
CA LEU A 867 36.61 -46.52 30.47
C LEU A 867 37.71 -45.71 31.17
N SER A 868 37.42 -45.06 32.30
CA SER A 868 38.41 -44.25 33.03
C SER A 868 39.62 -45.08 33.48
N THR A 869 39.44 -46.36 33.80
CA THR A 869 40.50 -47.27 34.25
C THR A 869 41.37 -47.83 33.12
N LEU A 870 40.99 -47.64 31.85
CA LEU A 870 41.67 -48.25 30.69
C LEU A 870 42.71 -47.34 30.00
N TYR A 871 42.72 -46.03 30.28
CA TYR A 871 43.33 -45.05 29.38
C TYR A 871 44.61 -44.35 29.87
N THR A 872 45.14 -44.67 31.05
CA THR A 872 46.39 -44.06 31.53
C THR A 872 47.31 -45.08 32.21
N SER A 873 48.61 -44.97 31.94
CA SER A 873 49.69 -45.84 32.48
C SER A 873 50.50 -45.17 33.60
N SER A 874 50.15 -43.95 34.00
CA SER A 874 50.80 -43.18 35.06
C SER A 874 50.10 -43.37 36.41
N THR A 875 50.80 -43.90 37.41
CA THR A 875 50.24 -44.26 38.72
C THR A 875 49.69 -43.06 39.50
N THR A 876 50.32 -41.88 39.40
CA THR A 876 49.89 -40.66 40.11
C THR A 876 48.63 -40.03 39.52
N VAL A 877 48.47 -40.10 38.20
CA VAL A 877 47.26 -39.61 37.50
C VAL A 877 46.09 -40.55 37.73
N ILE A 878 46.34 -41.86 37.78
CA ILE A 878 45.32 -42.88 38.07
C ILE A 878 44.75 -42.69 39.48
N GLU A 879 45.58 -42.47 40.51
CA GLU A 879 45.09 -42.26 41.88
C GLU A 879 44.24 -40.98 42.01
N ALA A 880 44.66 -39.87 41.40
CA ALA A 880 43.89 -38.63 41.39
C ALA A 880 42.57 -38.77 40.62
N VAL A 881 42.60 -39.42 39.45
CA VAL A 881 41.42 -39.71 38.64
C VAL A 881 40.45 -40.61 39.40
N ILE A 882 40.91 -41.71 39.99
CA ILE A 882 40.06 -42.63 40.78
C ILE A 882 39.38 -41.91 41.95
N SER A 883 40.04 -40.95 42.60
CA SER A 883 39.44 -40.17 43.70
C SER A 883 38.31 -39.22 43.24
N LEU A 884 38.39 -38.70 42.02
CA LEU A 884 37.43 -37.72 41.45
C LEU A 884 36.35 -38.38 40.58
N MET A 885 36.59 -39.60 40.07
CA MET A 885 35.67 -40.31 39.17
C MET A 885 34.27 -40.56 39.76
N PRO A 886 34.10 -40.97 41.04
CA PRO A 886 32.77 -41.13 41.63
C PRO A 886 31.97 -39.82 41.67
N LEU A 887 32.64 -38.69 41.85
CA LEU A 887 32.03 -37.35 41.89
C LEU A 887 31.53 -36.96 40.49
N LEU A 888 32.37 -37.17 39.47
CA LEU A 888 32.04 -36.90 38.08
C LEU A 888 30.90 -37.81 37.59
N ALA A 889 30.96 -39.10 37.93
CA ALA A 889 29.94 -40.10 37.62
C ALA A 889 28.56 -39.70 38.17
N PHE A 890 28.51 -39.26 39.43
CA PHE A 890 27.26 -38.80 40.05
C PHE A 890 26.74 -37.49 39.44
N SER A 891 27.64 -36.57 39.06
CA SER A 891 27.26 -35.35 38.34
C SER A 891 26.65 -35.64 36.97
N ILE A 892 27.20 -36.59 36.21
CA ILE A 892 26.69 -36.99 34.90
C ILE A 892 25.28 -37.60 35.04
N PHE A 893 25.09 -38.48 36.03
CA PHE A 893 23.78 -39.04 36.33
C PHE A 893 22.71 -37.97 36.60
N LEU A 894 23.02 -36.97 37.43
CA LEU A 894 22.09 -35.89 37.75
C LEU A 894 21.83 -34.95 36.57
N ASN A 895 22.88 -34.65 35.79
CA ASN A 895 22.79 -33.80 34.60
C ASN A 895 22.00 -34.46 33.46
N GLY A 896 21.84 -35.79 33.46
CA GLY A 896 20.98 -36.46 32.49
C GLY A 896 19.50 -36.41 32.82
N ILE A 897 19.13 -36.29 34.11
CA ILE A 897 17.74 -36.29 34.56
C ILE A 897 17.16 -34.87 34.64
N GLN A 898 17.96 -33.91 35.12
CA GLN A 898 17.51 -32.53 35.42
C GLN A 898 16.93 -31.79 34.20
N PRO A 899 17.58 -31.76 33.02
CA PRO A 899 17.09 -30.99 31.87
C PRO A 899 15.74 -31.49 31.36
N ILE A 900 15.48 -32.79 31.46
CA ILE A 900 14.24 -33.41 30.98
C ILE A 900 13.07 -33.09 31.90
N LEU A 901 13.29 -33.08 33.22
CA LEU A 901 12.30 -32.61 34.19
C LEU A 901 11.99 -31.11 34.00
N SER A 902 13.02 -30.32 33.69
CA SER A 902 12.86 -28.90 33.35
C SER A 902 12.01 -28.73 32.08
N GLY A 903 12.29 -29.50 31.03
CA GLY A 903 11.51 -29.49 29.77
C GLY A 903 10.06 -29.90 29.98
N ALA A 904 9.81 -30.95 30.76
CA ALA A 904 8.46 -31.40 31.13
C ALA A 904 7.69 -30.32 31.93
N ALA A 905 8.35 -29.64 32.87
CA ALA A 905 7.74 -28.57 33.66
C ALA A 905 7.45 -27.31 32.82
N ILE A 906 8.32 -26.95 31.86
CA ILE A 906 8.10 -25.86 30.91
C ILE A 906 6.92 -26.18 29.99
N GLY A 907 6.85 -27.38 29.43
CA GLY A 907 5.71 -27.85 28.64
C GLY A 907 4.40 -27.85 29.42
N SER A 908 4.47 -27.89 30.75
CA SER A 908 3.33 -27.78 31.67
C SER A 908 2.99 -26.33 32.07
N GLY A 909 3.66 -25.32 31.52
CA GLY A 909 3.39 -23.90 31.79
C GLY A 909 4.16 -23.26 32.96
N TRP A 910 5.06 -24.00 33.63
CA TRP A 910 5.74 -23.54 34.85
C TRP A 910 7.08 -22.83 34.62
N GLN A 911 7.27 -22.19 33.47
CA GLN A 911 8.54 -21.57 33.04
C GLN A 911 9.18 -20.64 34.09
N ALA A 912 8.38 -19.81 34.77
CA ALA A 912 8.87 -18.89 35.79
C ALA A 912 9.40 -19.61 37.03
N ILE A 913 8.70 -20.66 37.50
CA ILE A 913 9.12 -21.43 38.67
C ILE A 913 10.39 -22.23 38.38
N VAL A 914 10.49 -22.82 37.19
CA VAL A 914 11.71 -23.52 36.75
C VAL A 914 12.92 -22.58 36.74
N ALA A 915 12.76 -21.34 36.26
CA ALA A 915 13.82 -20.34 36.30
C ALA A 915 14.25 -20.00 37.74
N TYR A 916 13.30 -19.82 38.66
CA TYR A 916 13.61 -19.55 40.07
C TYR A 916 14.28 -20.74 40.77
N VAL A 917 13.85 -21.98 40.49
CA VAL A 917 14.47 -23.19 41.04
C VAL A 917 15.91 -23.33 40.54
N ASN A 918 16.14 -23.11 39.24
CA ASN A 918 17.47 -23.22 38.65
C ASN A 918 18.44 -22.17 39.23
N VAL A 919 18.02 -20.91 39.35
CA VAL A 919 18.85 -19.85 39.94
C VAL A 919 19.03 -20.04 41.45
N GLY A 920 17.95 -20.32 42.18
CA GLY A 920 17.97 -20.42 43.64
C GLY A 920 18.83 -21.58 44.14
N ALA A 921 18.65 -22.78 43.58
CA ALA A 921 19.39 -23.95 44.03
C ALA A 921 20.90 -23.87 43.76
N TYR A 922 21.30 -23.24 42.64
CA TYR A 922 22.72 -23.11 42.29
C TYR A 922 23.42 -22.01 43.09
N TYR A 923 22.81 -20.82 43.17
CA TYR A 923 23.46 -19.64 43.76
C TYR A 923 23.20 -19.47 45.26
N LEU A 924 22.03 -19.85 45.78
CA LEU A 924 21.70 -19.68 47.20
C LEU A 924 22.09 -20.89 48.06
N ILE A 925 22.16 -22.08 47.47
CA ILE A 925 22.40 -23.33 48.21
C ILE A 925 23.73 -23.96 47.79
N GLY A 926 23.94 -24.22 46.50
CA GLY A 926 25.17 -24.85 46.00
C GLY A 926 26.42 -24.03 46.28
N LEU A 927 26.43 -22.74 45.89
CA LEU A 927 27.60 -21.87 46.04
C LEU A 927 28.06 -21.71 47.50
N PRO A 928 27.20 -21.35 48.48
CA PRO A 928 27.65 -21.19 49.86
C PRO A 928 28.18 -22.47 50.49
N ILE A 929 27.53 -23.61 50.24
CA ILE A 929 27.92 -24.91 50.82
C ILE A 929 29.26 -25.38 50.24
N GLY A 930 29.48 -25.27 48.93
CA GLY A 930 30.77 -25.65 48.36
C GLY A 930 31.90 -24.67 48.64
N CYS A 931 31.62 -23.38 48.87
CA CYS A 931 32.64 -22.47 49.41
C CYS A 931 33.04 -22.87 50.84
N ILE A 932 32.09 -23.28 51.69
CA ILE A 932 32.40 -23.76 53.05
C ILE A 932 33.21 -25.06 52.99
N LEU A 933 32.82 -26.03 52.16
CA LEU A 933 33.53 -27.29 52.00
C LEU A 933 34.89 -27.13 51.31
N GLY A 934 35.02 -26.23 50.33
CA GLY A 934 36.27 -26.01 49.61
C GLY A 934 37.34 -25.30 50.45
N TYR A 935 36.93 -24.31 51.26
CA TYR A 935 37.87 -23.43 51.96
C TYR A 935 38.00 -23.67 53.46
N LYS A 936 36.96 -24.21 54.12
CA LYS A 936 36.97 -24.42 55.58
C LYS A 936 37.30 -25.86 55.98
N THR A 937 37.11 -26.82 55.08
CA THR A 937 37.52 -28.22 55.26
C THR A 937 38.70 -28.56 54.36
N SER A 938 39.51 -29.57 54.71
CA SER A 938 40.72 -29.98 53.98
C SER A 938 40.45 -30.60 52.59
N LEU A 939 39.28 -30.35 51.99
CA LEU A 939 38.81 -30.99 50.75
C LEU A 939 39.20 -30.21 49.48
N GLY A 940 39.68 -28.96 49.59
CA GLY A 940 40.23 -28.19 48.45
C GLY A 940 39.32 -28.19 47.21
N ALA A 941 39.87 -28.62 46.05
CA ALA A 941 39.13 -28.69 44.79
C ALA A 941 37.91 -29.64 44.83
N ALA A 942 37.98 -30.74 45.59
CA ALA A 942 36.84 -31.67 45.75
C ALA A 942 35.66 -31.01 46.47
N GLY A 943 35.92 -30.09 47.41
CA GLY A 943 34.88 -29.30 48.08
C GLY A 943 34.14 -28.34 47.13
N ILE A 944 34.82 -27.83 46.10
CA ILE A 944 34.23 -26.97 45.06
C ILE A 944 33.37 -27.79 44.10
N TRP A 945 33.76 -29.02 43.78
CA TRP A 945 32.92 -29.96 43.00
C TRP A 945 31.62 -30.32 43.73
N TRP A 946 31.66 -30.42 45.05
CA TRP A 946 30.49 -30.65 45.89
C TRP A 946 29.44 -29.52 45.75
N ARG A 947 29.82 -28.27 45.45
CA ARG A 947 28.85 -27.19 45.15
C ARG A 947 27.95 -27.54 43.96
N LEU A 948 28.55 -28.04 42.88
CA LEU A 948 27.84 -28.33 41.64
C LEU A 948 26.84 -29.48 41.86
N ILE A 949 27.31 -30.54 42.53
CA ILE A 949 26.50 -31.71 42.83
C ILE A 949 25.35 -31.36 43.77
N ILE A 950 25.60 -30.63 44.86
CA ILE A 950 24.54 -30.23 45.80
C ILE A 950 23.52 -29.31 45.11
N GLY A 951 23.98 -28.35 44.30
CA GLY A 951 23.09 -27.47 43.54
C GLY A 951 22.18 -28.24 42.58
N VAL A 952 22.75 -29.11 41.74
CA VAL A 952 21.97 -29.90 40.78
C VAL A 952 21.07 -30.91 41.49
N THR A 953 21.51 -31.53 42.59
CA THR A 953 20.67 -32.46 43.37
C THR A 953 19.43 -31.76 43.92
N VAL A 954 19.59 -30.54 44.46
CA VAL A 954 18.47 -29.75 44.97
C VAL A 954 17.53 -29.32 43.83
N GLN A 955 18.05 -28.96 42.65
CA GLN A 955 17.24 -28.69 41.46
C GLN A 955 16.42 -29.90 41.05
N THR A 956 17.07 -31.06 40.92
CA THR A 956 16.42 -32.32 40.49
C THR A 956 15.32 -32.71 41.47
N ILE A 957 15.57 -32.65 42.79
CA ILE A 957 14.56 -32.98 43.81
C ILE A 957 13.38 -31.98 43.75
N ALA A 958 13.64 -30.69 43.64
CA ALA A 958 12.60 -29.67 43.56
C ALA A 958 11.71 -29.85 42.31
N LEU A 959 12.32 -30.17 41.16
CA LEU A 959 11.59 -30.42 39.92
C LEU A 959 10.81 -31.75 39.96
N ILE A 960 11.36 -32.81 40.56
CA ILE A 960 10.61 -34.06 40.80
C ILE A 960 9.37 -33.77 41.65
N ILE A 961 9.51 -33.05 42.76
CA ILE A 961 8.38 -32.70 43.64
C ILE A 961 7.35 -31.87 42.88
N LEU A 962 7.79 -30.89 42.09
CA LEU A 962 6.92 -30.06 41.27
C LEU A 962 6.11 -30.93 40.28
N THR A 963 6.78 -31.77 39.49
CA THR A 963 6.13 -32.67 38.52
C THR A 963 5.24 -33.75 39.14
N ALA A 964 5.52 -34.17 40.38
CA ALA A 964 4.69 -35.15 41.09
C ALA A 964 3.44 -34.52 41.73
N ARG A 965 3.49 -33.22 42.05
CA ARG A 965 2.40 -32.45 42.69
C ARG A 965 1.52 -31.70 41.69
N THR A 966 1.85 -31.70 40.40
CA THR A 966 1.03 -31.04 39.36
C THR A 966 -0.34 -31.71 39.23
N ASN A 967 -1.39 -30.90 39.36
CA ASN A 967 -2.74 -31.34 39.05
C ASN A 967 -3.01 -31.15 37.55
N TRP A 968 -2.83 -32.25 36.80
CA TRP A 968 -2.92 -32.27 35.34
C TRP A 968 -4.28 -31.84 34.79
N ASP A 969 -5.37 -32.09 35.53
CA ASP A 969 -6.71 -31.71 35.09
C ASP A 969 -6.89 -30.17 35.08
N ASN A 970 -6.32 -29.49 36.07
CA ASN A 970 -6.38 -28.02 36.17
C ASN A 970 -5.52 -27.32 35.09
N GLU A 971 -4.36 -27.89 34.75
CA GLU A 971 -3.49 -27.30 33.73
C GLU A 971 -4.06 -27.45 32.31
N VAL A 972 -4.79 -28.53 32.02
CA VAL A 972 -5.55 -28.67 30.77
C VAL A 972 -6.61 -27.58 30.64
N GLU A 973 -7.36 -27.30 31.71
CA GLU A 973 -8.40 -26.29 31.70
C GLU A 973 -7.85 -24.89 31.40
N LYS A 974 -6.72 -24.52 32.01
CA LYS A 974 -6.02 -23.27 31.73
C LYS A 974 -5.50 -23.20 30.29
N ALA A 975 -4.91 -24.28 29.77
CA ALA A 975 -4.41 -24.33 28.40
C ALA A 975 -5.55 -24.18 27.37
N MET A 976 -6.70 -24.82 27.61
CA MET A 976 -7.88 -24.69 26.76
C MET A 976 -8.49 -23.27 26.80
N GLN A 977 -8.54 -22.64 27.97
CA GLN A 977 -8.98 -21.24 28.10
C GLN A 977 -8.10 -20.27 27.31
N GLN A 978 -6.78 -20.47 27.30
CA GLN A 978 -5.84 -19.67 26.51
C GLN A 978 -6.04 -19.86 25.01
N LEU A 979 -6.28 -21.09 24.54
CA LEU A 979 -6.57 -21.37 23.13
C LEU A 979 -7.88 -20.69 22.67
N GLN A 980 -8.92 -20.70 23.49
CA GLN A 980 -10.18 -20.02 23.20
C GLN A 980 -10.03 -18.50 23.01
N GLN A 981 -9.14 -17.85 23.78
CA GLN A 981 -8.86 -16.42 23.65
C GLN A 981 -8.13 -16.05 22.36
N THR A 982 -7.37 -16.99 21.76
CA THR A 982 -6.63 -16.76 20.51
C THR A 982 -7.46 -16.95 19.24
N GLY A 983 -8.73 -17.36 19.36
CA GLY A 983 -9.63 -17.57 18.23
C GLY A 983 -9.29 -18.78 17.35
N VAL A 984 -8.37 -19.64 17.81
CA VAL A 984 -8.01 -20.89 17.13
C VAL A 984 -8.96 -21.99 17.63
N VAL A 985 -9.80 -22.49 16.72
CA VAL A 985 -10.70 -23.62 17.00
C VAL A 985 -9.85 -24.89 17.19
N PRO A 986 -10.04 -25.68 18.27
CA PRO A 986 -9.37 -26.97 18.39
C PRO A 986 -9.82 -27.87 17.23
N VAL A 987 -8.86 -28.33 16.44
CA VAL A 987 -9.12 -29.29 15.36
C VAL A 987 -9.41 -30.64 15.99
N ASN A 988 -10.67 -30.85 16.39
CA ASN A 988 -11.18 -32.19 16.53
C ASN A 988 -11.28 -32.78 15.11
N ASP A 989 -10.58 -33.89 14.89
CA ASP A 989 -10.77 -34.85 13.77
C ASP A 989 -9.90 -34.76 12.48
N ILE A 990 -8.67 -34.21 12.47
CA ILE A 990 -7.80 -34.30 11.26
C ILE A 990 -6.53 -35.16 11.43
N ILE A 991 -6.22 -35.72 12.60
CA ILE A 991 -5.15 -36.74 12.71
C ILE A 991 -5.64 -37.96 13.47
N ALA A 992 -6.66 -38.62 12.91
CA ALA A 992 -6.82 -40.07 13.08
C ALA A 992 -5.93 -40.78 12.03
N GLY A 993 -4.63 -40.80 12.29
CA GLY A 993 -3.60 -41.55 11.55
C GLY A 993 -2.57 -42.07 12.56
N PRO A 994 -1.98 -43.25 12.34
CA PRO A 994 -1.82 -44.29 13.36
C PRO A 994 -1.06 -43.79 14.59
N LYS A 995 -1.51 -44.27 15.76
CA LYS A 995 -0.96 -44.11 17.12
C LYS A 995 0.52 -44.51 17.28
N GLU A 996 1.26 -44.72 16.19
CA GLU A 996 2.65 -45.17 16.15
C GLU A 996 3.64 -44.04 15.83
N SER A 997 3.22 -42.92 15.24
CA SER A 997 4.17 -41.90 14.72
C SER A 997 4.83 -41.05 15.82
N THR A 998 4.14 -40.77 16.93
CA THR A 998 4.72 -40.13 18.13
C THR A 998 5.67 -41.07 18.87
N TRP A 999 5.40 -42.37 18.84
CA TRP A 999 6.27 -43.39 19.42
C TRP A 999 7.52 -43.63 18.58
N LEU A 1000 7.39 -43.63 17.26
CA LEU A 1000 8.51 -43.70 16.31
C LEU A 1000 9.41 -42.47 16.38
N THR A 1001 8.87 -41.28 16.62
CA THR A 1001 9.69 -40.07 16.85
C THR A 1001 10.41 -40.09 18.19
N LEU A 1002 9.83 -40.69 19.23
CA LEU A 1002 10.51 -40.94 20.51
C LEU A 1002 11.56 -42.05 20.46
N PHE A 1003 11.42 -43.01 19.53
CA PHE A 1003 12.38 -44.11 19.33
C PHE A 1003 13.50 -43.75 18.33
N TRP A 1004 13.32 -42.69 17.53
CA TRP A 1004 14.32 -42.18 16.57
C TRP A 1004 15.07 -40.92 17.04
N CYS A 1005 14.54 -40.17 18.01
CA CYS A 1005 15.30 -39.18 18.78
C CYS A 1005 16.21 -39.89 19.78
#